data_AF-A0A1F0US38-F1
#
_entry.id   AF-A0A1F0US38-F1
#
_cell.length_a   1.000
_cell.length_b   1.000
_cell.length_c   1.000
_cell.angle_alpha   90.00
_cell.angle_beta   90.00
_cell.angle_gamma   90.00
#
_symmetry.space_group_name_H-M   'P 1'
#
loop_
_entity.id
_entity.type
_entity.pdbx_description
1 polymer ?
#
loop_
_entity_poly.entity_id
_entity_poly.type
_entity_poly.pdbx_seq_one_letter_code
_entity_poly.pdbx_strand_id
1 'polypeptide(L)'
;MIMKRILFFALLAVYACIPLAVNAQGQDPTTHKWLGNPVESVINNPDENKRIVYLYNVGTGKYLNAGSYWGTSLVGFSTGMTITVKHSTPANHYRMVGPLKTTEGQNIAFGRRRDTPGFDDAANYNRAYVDRGVTYNTDVTPNPYAVQKKYINGVLDWKFEEVKPGSKTYWISVYNDETTQGMGGKRYLQMTKVLKDKVYPISYPGNVNPNDETCQWRIVTRADLKDVFKDVYASDESPANATILIDDHNFARGDRDVEKWVTAGGLTWGWADHNAYLLEPANDAYTYYVGNGATSSNSYMADNASYGTANVRNLGNMAHANGKVSQKVKAIKKGWYRISCNGFYAPATGSNLTAELFVSVVGITDANSNVKTTLNKFGGDFEYTLQEFRKVYTNADRAADKVSPYVKAAKVFEHGMYNNTVFVYVPHDTDVMEIGVRVANSTKPLDWTCWDDFSLAYCGTLDLILDETQNNSTYILEQVKPNRAAIMVLKRTLQKNEWNSIVLPVSLTVGQLKAAFGEDVKLSAYPKQSTDYERRIDFTKVDLDQEDDHVALDAYKLYLIKPTKDPTVMTSLKPYSKLKNNKPWLSVNAPYYVINNVTLDKKPEDQPGYSGGILRNAASWSTTADGKLQFCGSLYRHASAVVPAFSYALGKSSASKHRWLWHYTQSPMPVKGFRCWIATGSATQSKALKFFVDNEEIGNTFNTTGIATTASEGNGDLFAVPCNIYAIDGKLVRPNATSTEGLPKGVYIVNHKKLILK
;
A
#
# COMPACT_ATOMS: atom_id res chain seq x y z
N MET A 1 -35.85 -0.90 47.95
CA MET A 1 -34.40 -1.21 48.05
C MET A 1 -34.18 -2.65 47.59
N ILE A 2 -34.23 -2.89 46.28
CA ILE A 2 -34.02 -4.20 45.67
C ILE A 2 -33.26 -3.94 44.38
N MET A 3 -31.99 -4.34 44.34
CA MET A 3 -31.11 -4.17 43.19
C MET A 3 -30.55 -5.54 42.79
N LYS A 4 -30.69 -5.84 41.50
CA LYS A 4 -29.86 -6.73 40.67
C LYS A 4 -29.89 -8.23 40.97
N ARG A 5 -30.75 -8.92 40.22
CA ARG A 5 -30.41 -10.20 39.58
C ARG A 5 -30.94 -10.20 38.14
N ILE A 6 -30.25 -10.98 37.30
CA ILE A 6 -30.55 -11.35 35.90
C ILE A 6 -29.84 -10.48 34.84
N LEU A 7 -28.64 -10.93 34.45
CA LEU A 7 -28.20 -10.97 33.04
C LEU A 7 -26.94 -11.85 32.93
N PHE A 8 -27.16 -13.16 32.90
CA PHE A 8 -26.22 -14.15 32.35
C PHE A 8 -26.96 -14.75 31.15
N PHE A 9 -26.63 -14.30 29.94
CA PHE A 9 -26.89 -14.91 28.61
C PHE A 9 -26.86 -13.80 27.53
N ALA A 10 -25.68 -13.23 27.28
CA ALA A 10 -25.39 -12.42 26.09
C ALA A 10 -23.88 -12.29 25.87
N LEU A 11 -23.15 -13.41 25.94
CA LEU A 11 -21.70 -13.42 25.69
C LEU A 11 -21.31 -14.71 24.97
N LEU A 12 -21.86 -14.91 23.77
CA LEU A 12 -21.50 -16.04 22.89
C LEU A 12 -21.71 -15.77 21.39
N ALA A 13 -21.76 -14.50 20.96
CA ALA A 13 -21.95 -14.16 19.54
C ALA A 13 -21.04 -13.01 19.02
N VAL A 14 -19.85 -12.81 19.61
CA VAL A 14 -18.86 -11.80 19.14
C VAL A 14 -17.45 -12.40 19.02
N TYR A 15 -17.33 -13.70 18.69
CA TYR A 15 -16.04 -14.37 18.44
C TYR A 15 -15.92 -14.97 17.03
N ALA A 16 -16.58 -14.36 16.05
CA ALA A 16 -16.39 -14.70 14.64
C ALA A 16 -16.28 -13.40 13.84
N CYS A 17 -15.07 -12.83 13.82
CA CYS A 17 -14.50 -11.87 12.87
C CYS A 17 -13.29 -11.15 13.50
N ILE A 18 -12.40 -11.89 14.19
CA ILE A 18 -11.02 -11.41 14.30
C ILE A 18 -10.40 -11.80 12.94
N PRO A 19 -9.85 -10.88 12.15
CA PRO A 19 -9.04 -11.29 11.01
C PRO A 19 -7.88 -12.10 11.61
N LEU A 20 -7.86 -13.40 11.33
CA LEU A 20 -6.66 -14.18 11.56
C LEU A 20 -5.56 -13.46 10.79
N ALA A 21 -4.50 -13.05 11.50
CA ALA A 21 -3.32 -12.49 10.87
C ALA A 21 -2.95 -13.44 9.72
N VAL A 22 -2.90 -12.89 8.51
CA VAL A 22 -2.70 -13.70 7.32
C VAL A 22 -1.33 -14.38 7.45
N ASN A 23 -1.30 -15.71 7.35
CA ASN A 23 -0.05 -16.45 7.52
C ASN A 23 0.92 -16.13 6.38
N ALA A 24 2.20 -16.04 6.71
CA ALA A 24 3.28 -15.92 5.73
C ALA A 24 3.28 -17.16 4.82
N GLN A 25 3.80 -17.05 3.61
CA GLN A 25 3.83 -18.20 2.71
C GLN A 25 5.00 -19.16 2.99
N GLY A 26 4.70 -20.45 2.92
CA GLY A 26 5.66 -21.54 2.95
C GLY A 26 5.02 -22.84 2.49
N GLN A 27 5.86 -23.85 2.27
CA GLN A 27 5.46 -25.15 1.75
C GLN A 27 4.71 -26.02 2.77
N ASP A 28 4.92 -25.78 4.08
CA ASP A 28 4.21 -26.54 5.12
C ASP A 28 2.73 -26.14 5.18
N PRO A 29 1.79 -27.06 4.99
CA PRO A 29 0.36 -26.74 4.89
C PRO A 29 -0.29 -26.34 6.23
N THR A 30 0.41 -26.51 7.35
CA THR A 30 -0.12 -26.25 8.71
C THR A 30 0.53 -25.03 9.36
N THR A 31 1.83 -24.86 9.19
CA THR A 31 2.60 -23.76 9.79
C THR A 31 2.92 -22.65 8.80
N HIS A 32 2.75 -22.92 7.50
CA HIS A 32 3.16 -22.04 6.40
C HIS A 32 4.63 -21.59 6.48
N LYS A 33 5.50 -22.38 7.12
CA LYS A 33 6.95 -22.20 7.09
C LYS A 33 7.57 -22.95 5.90
N TRP A 34 8.75 -22.53 5.45
CA TRP A 34 9.51 -23.22 4.38
C TRP A 34 10.07 -24.55 4.84
N LEU A 35 10.14 -25.58 3.98
CA LEU A 35 10.77 -26.85 4.37
C LEU A 35 12.31 -26.76 4.41
N GLY A 36 12.89 -25.87 3.60
CA GLY A 36 14.33 -25.67 3.51
C GLY A 36 15.05 -26.72 2.66
N ASN A 37 16.30 -26.43 2.30
CA ASN A 37 17.13 -27.27 1.43
C ASN A 37 18.47 -27.63 2.08
N PRO A 38 19.05 -28.80 1.76
CA PRO A 38 20.46 -29.10 2.01
C PRO A 38 21.38 -28.03 1.39
N VAL A 39 22.42 -27.59 2.10
CA VAL A 39 23.40 -26.63 1.56
C VAL A 39 24.09 -27.19 0.30
N GLU A 40 24.40 -28.48 0.29
CA GLU A 40 25.02 -29.17 -0.83
C GLU A 40 24.10 -29.27 -2.07
N SER A 41 22.77 -29.20 -1.91
CA SER A 41 21.87 -29.29 -3.07
C SER A 41 21.79 -27.99 -3.88
N VAL A 42 22.24 -26.88 -3.32
CA VAL A 42 22.16 -25.55 -3.97
C VAL A 42 23.51 -25.09 -4.53
N ILE A 43 24.63 -25.60 -3.99
CA ILE A 43 25.97 -25.25 -4.44
C ILE A 43 26.22 -25.79 -5.84
N ASN A 44 26.70 -24.92 -6.75
CA ASN A 44 27.03 -25.26 -8.13
C ASN A 44 25.89 -25.99 -8.89
N ASN A 45 24.65 -25.85 -8.45
CA ASN A 45 23.52 -26.49 -9.11
C ASN A 45 23.39 -25.94 -10.55
N PRO A 46 23.26 -26.79 -11.58
CA PRO A 46 23.13 -26.32 -12.96
C PRO A 46 21.82 -25.54 -13.19
N ASP A 47 20.74 -25.88 -12.46
CA ASP A 47 19.48 -25.14 -12.51
C ASP A 47 19.59 -23.88 -11.65
N GLU A 48 19.52 -22.72 -12.31
CA GLU A 48 19.55 -21.41 -11.66
C GLU A 48 18.47 -21.27 -10.58
N ASN A 49 17.29 -21.87 -10.77
CA ASN A 49 16.20 -21.78 -9.79
C ASN A 49 16.52 -22.52 -8.49
N LYS A 50 17.43 -23.49 -8.52
CA LYS A 50 17.90 -24.22 -7.35
C LYS A 50 19.22 -23.65 -6.81
N ARG A 51 20.01 -23.01 -7.66
CA ARG A 51 21.29 -22.37 -7.30
C ARG A 51 21.12 -21.02 -6.60
N ILE A 52 20.13 -20.22 -7.03
CA ILE A 52 19.82 -18.94 -6.39
C ILE A 52 18.92 -19.19 -5.19
N VAL A 53 19.37 -18.72 -4.03
CA VAL A 53 18.71 -18.96 -2.75
C VAL A 53 18.43 -17.67 -2.00
N TYR A 54 17.57 -17.80 -1.00
CA TYR A 54 17.15 -16.79 -0.05
C TYR A 54 17.29 -17.41 1.34
N LEU A 55 17.84 -16.65 2.29
CA LEU A 55 17.97 -17.12 3.67
C LEU A 55 16.76 -16.67 4.47
N TYR A 56 15.88 -17.61 4.78
CA TYR A 56 14.66 -17.38 5.57
C TYR A 56 14.92 -17.64 7.05
N ASN A 57 14.55 -16.70 7.90
CA ASN A 57 14.64 -16.84 9.35
C ASN A 57 13.37 -17.47 9.92
N VAL A 58 13.53 -18.55 10.68
CA VAL A 58 12.41 -19.35 11.21
C VAL A 58 11.61 -18.60 12.27
N GLY A 59 12.29 -17.83 13.12
CA GLY A 59 11.66 -17.13 14.26
C GLY A 59 10.90 -15.87 13.89
N THR A 60 11.33 -15.15 12.85
CA THR A 60 10.67 -13.90 12.40
C THR A 60 9.77 -14.09 11.18
N GLY A 61 9.95 -15.18 10.43
CA GLY A 61 9.28 -15.39 9.14
C GLY A 61 9.69 -14.37 8.08
N LYS A 62 10.92 -13.85 8.14
CA LYS A 62 11.48 -12.84 7.25
C LYS A 62 12.74 -13.36 6.59
N TYR A 63 13.25 -12.64 5.59
CA TYR A 63 14.43 -13.04 4.83
C TYR A 63 15.61 -12.14 5.10
N LEU A 64 16.82 -12.67 4.96
CA LEU A 64 18.04 -11.87 4.94
C LEU A 64 18.04 -10.94 3.72
N ASN A 65 18.37 -9.68 3.95
CA ASN A 65 18.53 -8.64 2.94
C ASN A 65 19.70 -7.70 3.32
N ALA A 66 19.99 -6.72 2.48
CA ALA A 66 20.94 -5.64 2.73
C ALA A 66 20.19 -4.34 3.06
N GLY A 67 20.75 -3.54 3.95
CA GLY A 67 20.19 -2.25 4.34
C GLY A 67 20.96 -1.57 5.46
N SER A 68 20.34 -0.56 6.08
CA SER A 68 20.93 0.21 7.17
C SER A 68 22.26 0.87 6.75
N TYR A 69 23.28 0.85 7.62
CA TYR A 69 24.56 1.50 7.40
C TYR A 69 25.19 1.08 6.07
N TRP A 70 25.60 2.09 5.31
CA TRP A 70 26.17 1.97 3.97
C TRP A 70 25.23 1.37 2.92
N GLY A 71 23.99 1.02 3.28
CA GLY A 71 23.05 0.27 2.44
C GLY A 71 23.49 -1.18 2.24
N THR A 72 24.58 -1.60 2.87
CA THR A 72 25.24 -2.90 2.64
C THR A 72 25.32 -3.75 3.89
N SER A 73 24.90 -3.26 5.07
CA SER A 73 24.84 -4.07 6.28
C SER A 73 23.73 -5.11 6.17
N LEU A 74 23.91 -6.29 6.78
CA LEU A 74 22.85 -7.29 6.82
C LEU A 74 21.68 -6.82 7.69
N VAL A 75 20.49 -6.99 7.14
CA VAL A 75 19.20 -6.76 7.80
C VAL A 75 18.23 -7.90 7.46
N GLY A 76 17.09 -7.97 8.13
CA GLY A 76 15.96 -8.78 7.73
C GLY A 76 14.87 -7.94 7.08
N PHE A 77 14.15 -8.52 6.12
CA PHE A 77 13.10 -7.82 5.37
C PHE A 77 12.01 -8.80 4.90
N SER A 78 10.89 -8.26 4.42
CA SER A 78 9.76 -9.06 3.89
C SER A 78 10.09 -9.79 2.58
N THR A 79 10.99 -9.22 1.78
CA THR A 79 11.56 -9.82 0.56
C THR A 79 13.04 -10.08 0.78
N GLY A 80 13.51 -11.27 0.40
CA GLY A 80 14.93 -11.64 0.52
C GLY A 80 15.75 -11.20 -0.67
N MET A 81 17.01 -10.87 -0.44
CA MET A 81 17.98 -10.69 -1.53
C MET A 81 18.38 -12.04 -2.12
N THR A 82 18.79 -12.03 -3.40
CA THR A 82 19.36 -13.22 -4.05
C THR A 82 20.74 -13.52 -3.49
N ILE A 83 20.98 -14.79 -3.14
CA ILE A 83 22.27 -15.25 -2.64
C ILE A 83 22.73 -16.44 -3.50
N THR A 84 24.00 -16.42 -3.89
CA THR A 84 24.69 -17.61 -4.41
C THR A 84 25.66 -18.13 -3.35
N VAL A 85 25.59 -19.43 -3.07
CA VAL A 85 26.48 -20.13 -2.11
C VAL A 85 27.53 -20.94 -2.87
N LYS A 86 28.78 -20.85 -2.43
CA LYS A 86 29.92 -21.60 -2.99
C LYS A 86 30.73 -22.23 -1.87
N HIS A 87 31.42 -23.33 -2.13
CA HIS A 87 32.44 -23.83 -1.21
C HIS A 87 33.53 -22.78 -0.97
N SER A 88 34.05 -22.75 0.25
CA SER A 88 35.27 -22.02 0.57
C SER A 88 36.48 -22.97 0.64
N THR A 89 37.67 -22.39 0.83
CA THR A 89 38.93 -23.14 0.98
C THR A 89 38.93 -24.03 2.23
N PRO A 90 38.49 -23.57 3.42
CA PRO A 90 38.32 -24.46 4.56
C PRO A 90 37.18 -25.44 4.30
N ALA A 91 37.41 -26.72 4.57
CA ALA A 91 36.38 -27.76 4.44
C ALA A 91 35.14 -27.41 5.29
N ASN A 92 33.96 -27.73 4.78
CA ASN A 92 32.66 -27.45 5.41
C ASN A 92 32.39 -25.95 5.68
N HIS A 93 33.07 -25.05 4.95
CA HIS A 93 32.78 -23.62 4.96
C HIS A 93 32.36 -23.15 3.57
N TYR A 94 31.64 -22.03 3.55
CA TYR A 94 30.96 -21.52 2.37
C TYR A 94 31.16 -20.01 2.25
N ARG A 95 31.24 -19.55 1.01
CA ARG A 95 31.19 -18.13 0.65
C ARG A 95 29.83 -17.81 0.08
N MET A 96 29.30 -16.66 0.48
CA MET A 96 28.01 -16.15 0.00
C MET A 96 28.24 -14.87 -0.80
N VAL A 97 27.54 -14.75 -1.93
CA VAL A 97 27.56 -13.58 -2.80
C VAL A 97 26.13 -13.05 -2.93
N GLY A 98 25.92 -11.79 -2.56
CA GLY A 98 24.64 -11.08 -2.69
C GLY A 98 24.52 -10.34 -4.03
N PRO A 99 23.47 -9.52 -4.20
CA PRO A 99 23.27 -8.76 -5.43
C PRO A 99 24.21 -7.55 -5.55
N LEU A 100 24.61 -6.96 -4.42
CA LEU A 100 25.35 -5.70 -4.43
C LEU A 100 26.82 -5.87 -4.88
N LYS A 101 27.38 -4.78 -5.41
CA LYS A 101 28.82 -4.62 -5.65
C LYS A 101 29.23 -3.17 -5.40
N THR A 102 30.21 -3.00 -4.54
CA THR A 102 30.81 -1.69 -4.24
C THR A 102 32.32 -1.74 -4.45
N THR A 103 33.01 -0.63 -4.16
CA THR A 103 34.48 -0.57 -4.11
C THR A 103 35.07 -1.49 -3.05
N GLU A 104 34.30 -1.88 -2.04
CA GLU A 104 34.73 -2.74 -0.95
C GLU A 104 34.59 -4.25 -1.26
N GLY A 105 33.93 -4.60 -2.36
CA GLY A 105 33.74 -5.98 -2.81
C GLY A 105 32.30 -6.37 -3.15
N GLN A 106 31.98 -7.66 -2.97
CA GLN A 106 30.71 -8.26 -3.41
C GLN A 106 30.25 -9.47 -2.59
N ASN A 107 31.04 -9.90 -1.60
CA ASN A 107 30.73 -11.08 -0.81
C ASN A 107 30.02 -10.65 0.47
N ILE A 108 29.15 -11.53 0.97
CA ILE A 108 28.62 -11.41 2.31
C ILE A 108 29.72 -11.82 3.30
N ALA A 109 30.22 -10.90 4.10
CA ALA A 109 31.33 -11.14 5.02
C ALA A 109 31.18 -10.35 6.32
N PHE A 110 31.70 -10.91 7.41
CA PHE A 110 31.75 -10.22 8.70
C PHE A 110 32.89 -9.19 8.72
N GLY A 111 32.56 -7.91 8.88
CA GLY A 111 33.52 -6.81 8.89
C GLY A 111 34.18 -6.61 10.26
N ARG A 112 35.51 -6.54 10.28
CA ARG A 112 36.35 -6.29 11.46
C ARG A 112 36.77 -4.82 11.53
N ARG A 113 37.19 -4.33 12.69
CA ARG A 113 37.70 -2.96 12.86
C ARG A 113 38.94 -2.71 12.02
N ARG A 114 39.78 -3.75 11.88
CA ARG A 114 40.92 -3.75 10.93
C ARG A 114 40.52 -3.70 9.45
N ASP A 115 39.27 -3.88 9.06
CA ASP A 115 38.87 -3.98 7.64
C ASP A 115 38.36 -2.66 7.03
N THR A 116 38.47 -1.54 7.74
CA THR A 116 37.84 -0.27 7.35
C THR A 116 38.73 0.95 7.66
N PRO A 117 38.74 2.00 6.80
CA PRO A 117 39.37 3.29 7.13
C PRO A 117 38.68 4.01 8.31
N GLY A 118 37.39 3.80 8.50
CA GLY A 118 36.59 4.44 9.55
C GLY A 118 36.61 3.65 10.86
N PHE A 119 37.80 3.20 11.29
CA PHE A 119 37.98 2.26 12.40
C PHE A 119 37.54 2.81 13.77
N ASP A 120 37.36 4.11 13.93
CA ASP A 120 36.87 4.69 15.20
C ASP A 120 35.35 4.69 15.33
N ASP A 121 34.63 4.44 14.23
CA ASP A 121 33.18 4.36 14.22
C ASP A 121 32.72 2.90 14.17
N ALA A 122 32.10 2.45 15.27
CA ALA A 122 31.55 1.09 15.41
C ALA A 122 30.46 0.75 14.38
N ALA A 123 29.89 1.75 13.67
CA ALA A 123 29.02 1.53 12.52
C ALA A 123 29.71 0.78 11.36
N ASN A 124 31.05 0.86 11.29
CA ASN A 124 31.84 0.36 10.17
C ASN A 124 32.42 -1.05 10.39
N TYR A 125 32.19 -1.66 11.55
CA TYR A 125 32.68 -3.00 11.88
C TYR A 125 31.74 -3.73 12.85
N ASN A 126 32.15 -4.94 13.29
CA ASN A 126 31.41 -5.82 14.20
C ASN A 126 30.03 -6.24 13.68
N ARG A 127 29.88 -6.31 12.36
CA ARG A 127 28.67 -6.76 11.67
C ARG A 127 29.01 -7.31 10.29
N ALA A 128 28.08 -8.05 9.71
CA ALA A 128 28.22 -8.52 8.35
C ALA A 128 27.66 -7.52 7.33
N TYR A 129 28.35 -7.46 6.20
CA TYR A 129 28.02 -6.63 5.04
C TYR A 129 27.95 -7.48 3.79
N VAL A 130 27.26 -7.03 2.74
CA VAL A 130 27.08 -7.74 1.47
C VAL A 130 28.07 -7.34 0.38
N ASP A 131 29.09 -6.56 0.73
CA ASP A 131 29.95 -5.85 -0.20
C ASP A 131 31.44 -6.00 0.13
N ARG A 132 31.88 -7.14 0.67
CA ARG A 132 33.28 -7.35 1.12
C ARG A 132 34.06 -8.32 0.23
N GLY A 133 35.33 -8.53 0.55
CA GLY A 133 36.18 -9.55 -0.07
C GLY A 133 37.21 -9.05 -1.09
N VAL A 134 37.59 -7.76 -1.05
CA VAL A 134 38.73 -7.20 -1.79
C VAL A 134 39.98 -7.15 -0.92
N THR A 135 41.14 -6.92 -1.54
CA THR A 135 42.39 -6.74 -0.80
C THR A 135 42.42 -5.35 -0.14
N TYR A 136 42.43 -5.31 1.19
CA TYR A 136 42.76 -4.14 1.98
C TYR A 136 44.28 -3.95 1.99
N ASN A 137 44.75 -2.73 1.71
CA ASN A 137 46.17 -2.40 1.69
C ASN A 137 46.44 -1.20 2.60
N THR A 138 47.11 -1.44 3.73
CA THR A 138 47.40 -0.40 4.73
C THR A 138 48.38 0.65 4.23
N ASP A 139 49.18 0.35 3.19
CA ASP A 139 50.07 1.34 2.57
C ASP A 139 49.28 2.40 1.78
N VAL A 140 48.04 2.09 1.37
CA VAL A 140 47.12 3.01 0.67
C VAL A 140 46.09 3.59 1.62
N THR A 141 45.56 2.78 2.53
CA THR A 141 44.52 3.16 3.47
C THR A 141 44.95 2.74 4.89
N PRO A 142 45.69 3.59 5.62
CA PRO A 142 46.24 3.25 6.93
C PRO A 142 45.16 2.80 7.92
N ASN A 143 45.45 1.73 8.68
CA ASN A 143 44.62 1.27 9.79
C ASN A 143 45.55 0.74 10.90
N PRO A 144 45.57 1.36 12.09
CA PRO A 144 46.50 0.99 13.17
C PRO A 144 46.15 -0.35 13.83
N TYR A 145 44.98 -0.93 13.55
CA TYR A 145 44.55 -2.23 14.06
C TYR A 145 44.85 -3.38 13.09
N ALA A 146 45.39 -3.08 11.91
CA ALA A 146 45.79 -4.09 10.94
C ALA A 146 47.06 -4.82 11.39
N VAL A 147 46.99 -6.16 11.41
CA VAL A 147 48.13 -7.01 11.77
C VAL A 147 49.08 -7.25 10.58
N GLN A 148 48.55 -7.18 9.35
CA GLN A 148 49.33 -7.36 8.12
C GLN A 148 49.14 -6.16 7.19
N LYS A 149 50.09 -5.92 6.28
CA LYS A 149 49.98 -4.82 5.31
C LYS A 149 48.92 -5.04 4.24
N LYS A 150 48.74 -6.29 3.81
CA LYS A 150 47.78 -6.70 2.77
C LYS A 150 47.02 -7.94 3.22
N TYR A 151 45.70 -7.88 3.17
CA TYR A 151 44.79 -8.97 3.54
C TYR A 151 43.41 -8.73 2.91
N ILE A 152 42.53 -9.71 2.96
CA ILE A 152 41.15 -9.55 2.47
C ILE A 152 40.31 -8.83 3.53
N ASN A 153 39.51 -7.83 3.12
CA ASN A 153 38.57 -7.17 4.01
C ASN A 153 37.36 -8.09 4.29
N GLY A 154 37.06 -8.29 5.57
CA GLY A 154 35.98 -9.13 6.06
C GLY A 154 36.35 -10.61 6.18
N VAL A 155 35.63 -11.31 7.05
CA VAL A 155 35.72 -12.77 7.21
C VAL A 155 34.65 -13.41 6.32
N LEU A 156 35.11 -14.15 5.32
CA LEU A 156 34.29 -14.70 4.22
C LEU A 156 33.77 -16.12 4.47
N ASP A 157 34.37 -16.82 5.43
CA ASP A 157 34.18 -18.26 5.63
C ASP A 157 33.02 -18.51 6.59
N TRP A 158 31.84 -18.74 6.04
CA TRP A 158 30.64 -19.07 6.79
C TRP A 158 30.48 -20.56 6.99
N LYS A 159 29.99 -20.97 8.16
CA LYS A 159 29.64 -22.35 8.50
C LYS A 159 28.14 -22.49 8.63
N PHE A 160 27.58 -23.52 8.02
CA PHE A 160 26.18 -23.91 8.12
C PHE A 160 26.10 -25.20 8.91
N GLU A 161 25.53 -25.14 10.11
CA GLU A 161 25.38 -26.29 11.01
C GLU A 161 23.91 -26.61 11.17
N GLU A 162 23.47 -27.81 10.78
CA GLU A 162 22.09 -28.20 10.99
C GLU A 162 21.74 -28.23 12.48
N VAL A 163 20.59 -27.64 12.83
CA VAL A 163 20.05 -27.62 14.19
C VAL A 163 19.81 -29.05 14.69
N LYS A 164 19.32 -29.91 13.79
CA LYS A 164 19.20 -31.36 13.95
C LYS A 164 19.56 -32.04 12.62
N PRO A 165 20.24 -33.21 12.63
CA PRO A 165 20.53 -33.93 11.39
C PRO A 165 19.28 -34.16 10.53
N GLY A 166 19.37 -33.78 9.25
CA GLY A 166 18.28 -33.90 8.26
C GLY A 166 17.20 -32.82 8.36
N SER A 167 17.30 -31.88 9.30
CA SER A 167 16.28 -30.83 9.50
C SER A 167 16.27 -29.75 8.44
N LYS A 168 17.34 -29.62 7.63
CA LYS A 168 17.51 -28.55 6.62
C LYS A 168 17.32 -27.14 7.19
N THR A 169 17.54 -27.02 8.50
CA THR A 169 17.43 -25.81 9.30
C THR A 169 18.76 -25.62 9.99
N TYR A 170 19.34 -24.42 9.88
CA TYR A 170 20.76 -24.19 10.19
C TYR A 170 20.95 -23.07 11.21
N TRP A 171 21.98 -23.23 12.05
CA TRP A 171 22.72 -22.10 12.59
C TRP A 171 23.79 -21.71 11.58
N ILE A 172 23.83 -20.42 11.22
CA ILE A 172 24.83 -19.87 10.29
C ILE A 172 25.81 -19.06 11.11
N SER A 173 27.11 -19.31 10.98
CA SER A 173 28.13 -18.63 11.79
C SER A 173 29.42 -18.34 11.04
N VAL A 174 30.21 -17.43 11.59
CA VAL A 174 31.58 -17.13 11.16
C VAL A 174 32.52 -17.28 12.36
N TYR A 175 33.80 -17.56 12.13
CA TYR A 175 34.83 -17.45 13.15
C TYR A 175 35.57 -16.12 12.99
N ASN A 176 35.32 -15.16 13.88
CA ASN A 176 35.99 -13.88 13.86
C ASN A 176 37.33 -13.96 14.60
N ASP A 177 38.42 -13.63 13.91
CA ASP A 177 39.78 -13.65 14.44
C ASP A 177 40.18 -12.35 15.18
N GLU A 178 39.32 -11.32 15.17
CA GLU A 178 39.55 -10.08 15.91
C GLU A 178 39.02 -10.15 17.35
N THR A 179 39.91 -10.35 18.32
CA THR A 179 39.55 -10.53 19.74
C THR A 179 39.42 -9.22 20.53
N THR A 180 40.05 -8.14 20.06
CA THR A 180 40.15 -6.86 20.79
C THR A 180 38.84 -6.08 20.89
N GLN A 181 37.84 -6.43 20.09
CA GLN A 181 36.54 -5.76 20.03
C GLN A 181 35.42 -6.50 20.78
N GLY A 182 35.75 -7.53 21.57
CA GLY A 182 34.77 -8.39 22.24
C GLY A 182 33.94 -9.26 21.27
N MET A 183 34.27 -9.22 19.97
CA MET A 183 33.60 -9.95 18.90
C MET A 183 34.39 -11.15 18.38
N GLY A 184 35.52 -11.49 19.02
CA GLY A 184 36.33 -12.65 18.63
C GLY A 184 35.62 -13.99 18.86
N GLY A 185 36.07 -15.03 18.17
CA GLY A 185 35.50 -16.37 18.22
C GLY A 185 34.29 -16.56 17.30
N LYS A 186 33.50 -17.59 17.58
CA LYS A 186 32.33 -17.94 16.77
C LYS A 186 31.22 -16.89 16.93
N ARG A 187 30.62 -16.45 15.82
CA ARG A 187 29.53 -15.47 15.79
C ARG A 187 28.41 -15.96 14.89
N TYR A 188 27.20 -16.06 15.42
CA TYR A 188 26.04 -16.59 14.71
C TYR A 188 25.19 -15.47 14.11
N LEU A 189 24.53 -15.73 12.98
CA LEU A 189 23.50 -14.83 12.46
C LEU A 189 22.22 -15.00 13.28
N GLN A 190 21.74 -13.92 13.88
CA GLN A 190 20.47 -13.88 14.58
C GLN A 190 19.65 -12.69 14.08
N MET A 191 18.39 -12.93 13.70
CA MET A 191 17.48 -11.86 13.29
C MET A 191 16.57 -11.47 14.45
N THR A 192 16.73 -10.26 14.97
CA THR A 192 15.92 -9.81 16.11
C THR A 192 14.56 -9.29 15.63
N LYS A 193 13.52 -9.59 16.40
CA LYS A 193 12.15 -9.16 16.10
C LYS A 193 11.97 -7.71 16.56
N VAL A 194 11.57 -6.83 15.65
CA VAL A 194 11.10 -5.48 15.97
C VAL A 194 9.64 -5.37 15.55
N LEU A 195 8.79 -4.83 16.43
CA LEU A 195 7.34 -4.85 16.25
C LEU A 195 6.80 -3.75 15.32
N LYS A 196 7.63 -2.79 14.89
CA LYS A 196 7.17 -1.58 14.17
C LYS A 196 8.01 -1.14 12.96
N ASP A 197 9.18 -1.72 12.73
CA ASP A 197 10.05 -1.31 11.62
C ASP A 197 9.88 -2.25 10.43
N LYS A 198 9.96 -1.72 9.20
CA LYS A 198 10.01 -2.53 7.98
C LYS A 198 11.25 -3.43 7.93
N VAL A 199 12.30 -3.04 8.67
CA VAL A 199 13.63 -3.68 8.68
C VAL A 199 13.90 -4.35 10.03
N TYR A 200 14.41 -5.58 9.99
CA TYR A 200 14.71 -6.38 11.17
C TYR A 200 16.23 -6.38 11.43
N PRO A 201 16.72 -5.94 12.60
CA PRO A 201 18.15 -5.92 12.87
C PRO A 201 18.77 -7.32 12.92
N ILE A 202 20.06 -7.40 12.61
CA ILE A 202 20.86 -8.62 12.76
C ILE A 202 21.84 -8.44 13.92
N SER A 203 21.79 -9.37 14.87
CA SER A 203 22.76 -9.52 15.96
C SER A 203 23.72 -10.68 15.71
N TYR A 204 24.83 -10.68 16.44
CA TYR A 204 25.94 -11.63 16.25
C TYR A 204 26.38 -12.29 17.56
N PRO A 205 25.51 -13.07 18.23
CA PRO A 205 25.84 -13.69 19.51
C PRO A 205 26.97 -14.71 19.38
N GLY A 206 27.73 -14.90 20.47
CA GLY A 206 28.82 -15.88 20.55
C GLY A 206 28.33 -17.32 20.76
N ASN A 207 27.10 -17.48 21.21
CA ASN A 207 26.45 -18.77 21.51
C ASN A 207 25.01 -18.74 21.01
N VAL A 208 24.43 -19.89 20.75
CA VAL A 208 23.02 -20.04 20.35
C VAL A 208 22.27 -20.87 21.38
N ASN A 209 21.06 -20.45 21.72
CA ASN A 209 20.10 -21.30 22.41
C ASN A 209 19.40 -22.19 21.37
N PRO A 210 19.42 -23.52 21.48
CA PRO A 210 18.82 -24.40 20.48
C PRO A 210 17.32 -24.16 20.25
N ASN A 211 16.61 -23.62 21.25
CA ASN A 211 15.18 -23.32 21.15
C ASN A 211 14.90 -21.91 20.60
N ASP A 212 15.92 -21.10 20.36
CA ASP A 212 15.76 -19.76 19.81
C ASP A 212 15.67 -19.82 18.28
N GLU A 213 14.44 -19.79 17.77
CA GLU A 213 14.16 -19.79 16.32
C GLU A 213 14.72 -18.53 15.61
N THR A 214 15.05 -17.45 16.33
CA THR A 214 15.64 -16.25 15.72
C THR A 214 17.08 -16.46 15.23
N CYS A 215 17.75 -17.51 15.72
CA CYS A 215 19.07 -17.95 15.23
C CYS A 215 18.97 -19.06 14.16
N GLN A 216 17.76 -19.50 13.81
CA GLN A 216 17.54 -20.62 12.90
C GLN A 216 17.17 -20.12 11.50
N TRP A 217 17.86 -20.67 10.50
CA TRP A 217 17.73 -20.26 9.12
C TRP A 217 17.40 -21.45 8.22
N ARG A 218 16.62 -21.22 7.17
CA ARG A 218 16.36 -22.19 6.11
C ARG A 218 16.83 -21.63 4.78
N ILE A 219 17.44 -22.50 3.97
CA ILE A 219 17.81 -22.19 2.60
C ILE A 219 16.57 -22.41 1.74
N VAL A 220 16.01 -21.32 1.21
CA VAL A 220 14.85 -21.33 0.32
C VAL A 220 15.36 -21.07 -1.09
N THR A 221 15.05 -21.94 -2.04
CA THR A 221 15.43 -21.76 -3.44
C THR A 221 14.40 -20.91 -4.18
N ARG A 222 14.79 -20.33 -5.31
CA ARG A 222 13.83 -19.69 -6.22
C ARG A 222 12.77 -20.69 -6.72
N ALA A 223 13.09 -21.98 -6.82
CA ALA A 223 12.11 -23.04 -7.11
C ALA A 223 11.07 -23.19 -6.00
N ASP A 224 11.47 -23.20 -4.72
CA ASP A 224 10.51 -23.27 -3.60
C ASP A 224 9.54 -22.08 -3.62
N LEU A 225 10.05 -20.88 -3.88
CA LEU A 225 9.23 -19.67 -4.01
C LEU A 225 8.23 -19.76 -5.18
N LYS A 226 8.58 -20.49 -6.25
CA LYS A 226 7.68 -20.76 -7.38
C LYS A 226 6.60 -21.78 -7.02
N ASP A 227 6.95 -22.80 -6.24
CA ASP A 227 6.06 -23.92 -5.92
C ASP A 227 4.85 -23.51 -5.05
N VAL A 228 4.93 -22.39 -4.33
CA VAL A 228 3.81 -21.87 -3.52
C VAL A 228 2.77 -21.07 -4.32
N PHE A 229 2.93 -20.93 -5.65
CA PHE A 229 1.98 -20.22 -6.50
C PHE A 229 0.71 -21.06 -6.73
N LYS A 230 -0.34 -20.74 -5.98
CA LYS A 230 -1.63 -21.45 -6.00
C LYS A 230 -2.66 -20.75 -6.87
N ASP A 231 -3.49 -21.55 -7.52
CA ASP A 231 -4.64 -21.03 -8.29
C ASP A 231 -5.72 -20.45 -7.37
N VAL A 232 -5.81 -20.97 -6.14
CA VAL A 232 -6.76 -20.54 -5.11
C VAL A 232 -6.05 -20.55 -3.75
N TYR A 233 -6.11 -19.42 -3.04
CA TYR A 233 -5.58 -19.29 -1.69
C TYR A 233 -6.69 -19.46 -0.63
N ALA A 234 -6.31 -19.85 0.57
CA ALA A 234 -7.20 -19.76 1.73
C ALA A 234 -7.42 -18.29 2.11
N SER A 235 -8.53 -17.97 2.79
CA SER A 235 -8.85 -16.60 3.20
C SER A 235 -7.88 -16.02 4.25
N ASP A 236 -7.18 -16.88 4.98
CA ASP A 236 -6.16 -16.57 5.98
C ASP A 236 -4.72 -16.78 5.46
N GLU A 237 -4.55 -16.98 4.14
CA GLU A 237 -3.27 -17.15 3.49
C GLU A 237 -2.91 -15.93 2.62
N SER A 238 -1.66 -15.47 2.70
CA SER A 238 -1.21 -14.33 1.91
C SER A 238 -1.02 -14.73 0.44
N PRO A 239 -1.27 -13.84 -0.53
CA PRO A 239 -0.82 -14.04 -1.91
C PRO A 239 0.69 -14.29 -2.01
N ALA A 240 1.14 -14.93 -3.09
CA ALA A 240 2.54 -15.29 -3.21
C ALA A 240 3.44 -14.10 -3.45
N ASN A 241 4.48 -13.95 -2.63
CA ASN A 241 5.47 -12.90 -2.83
C ASN A 241 6.24 -13.21 -4.11
N ALA A 242 5.93 -12.45 -5.15
CA ALA A 242 6.51 -12.54 -6.47
C ALA A 242 7.50 -11.40 -6.72
N THR A 243 7.76 -10.53 -5.73
CA THR A 243 8.71 -9.40 -5.82
C THR A 243 10.10 -9.86 -6.23
N ILE A 244 10.46 -11.10 -5.92
CA ILE A 244 11.70 -11.76 -6.37
C ILE A 244 11.89 -11.83 -7.89
N LEU A 245 10.83 -11.57 -8.67
CA LEU A 245 10.86 -11.52 -10.13
C LEU A 245 11.18 -10.12 -10.65
N ILE A 246 11.18 -9.11 -9.77
CA ILE A 246 11.57 -7.74 -10.06
C ILE A 246 13.01 -7.58 -9.62
N ASP A 247 13.88 -7.28 -10.56
CA ASP A 247 15.26 -6.96 -10.27
C ASP A 247 15.39 -5.53 -9.70
N ASP A 248 16.30 -5.32 -8.75
CA ASP A 248 16.51 -4.03 -8.05
C ASP A 248 15.18 -3.34 -7.65
N HIS A 249 14.30 -4.08 -6.97
CA HIS A 249 12.94 -3.64 -6.68
C HIS A 249 12.86 -2.45 -5.71
N ASN A 250 13.94 -2.18 -4.96
CA ASN A 250 14.06 -1.13 -3.95
C ASN A 250 15.23 -0.17 -4.22
N PHE A 251 15.73 -0.12 -5.47
CA PHE A 251 16.76 0.82 -5.91
C PHE A 251 17.96 0.90 -4.96
N ALA A 252 18.44 -0.27 -4.53
CA ALA A 252 19.45 -0.37 -3.49
C ALA A 252 20.79 0.16 -4.00
N ARG A 253 21.54 0.82 -3.11
CA ARG A 253 22.87 1.34 -3.44
C ARG A 253 23.77 0.20 -3.93
N GLY A 254 24.34 0.36 -5.12
CA GLY A 254 25.30 -0.60 -5.66
C GLY A 254 24.67 -1.90 -6.13
N ASP A 255 23.34 -1.94 -6.31
CA ASP A 255 22.69 -3.06 -6.95
C ASP A 255 23.05 -3.08 -8.44
N ARG A 256 23.50 -4.24 -8.91
CA ARG A 256 23.94 -4.44 -10.30
C ARG A 256 22.78 -4.38 -11.27
N ASP A 257 21.59 -4.68 -10.77
CA ASP A 257 20.41 -4.81 -11.59
C ASP A 257 19.67 -3.48 -11.81
N VAL A 258 20.20 -2.37 -11.27
CA VAL A 258 19.70 -1.02 -11.60
C VAL A 258 19.67 -0.77 -13.11
N GLU A 259 20.60 -1.37 -13.87
CA GLU A 259 20.66 -1.28 -15.33
C GLU A 259 19.48 -1.95 -16.05
N LYS A 260 18.74 -2.84 -15.37
CA LYS A 260 17.56 -3.51 -15.92
C LYS A 260 16.33 -2.60 -15.91
N TRP A 261 16.38 -1.47 -15.20
CA TRP A 261 15.41 -0.40 -15.30
C TRP A 261 15.72 0.50 -16.50
N VAL A 262 15.00 0.27 -17.59
CA VAL A 262 15.28 0.91 -18.88
C VAL A 262 14.47 2.18 -19.04
N THR A 263 15.14 3.26 -19.44
CA THR A 263 14.51 4.53 -19.80
C THR A 263 13.99 4.52 -21.24
N ALA A 264 12.88 5.21 -21.49
CA ALA A 264 12.36 5.46 -22.83
C ALA A 264 11.63 6.81 -22.90
N GLY A 265 11.39 7.31 -24.12
CA GLY A 265 10.65 8.56 -24.34
C GLY A 265 11.47 9.83 -24.16
N GLY A 266 12.80 9.73 -24.13
CA GLY A 266 13.71 10.89 -24.10
C GLY A 266 14.38 11.14 -22.76
N LEU A 267 14.08 10.38 -21.69
CA LEU A 267 14.78 10.51 -20.42
C LEU A 267 16.29 10.21 -20.58
N THR A 268 17.11 11.01 -19.91
CA THR A 268 18.58 10.98 -19.98
C THR A 268 19.18 10.75 -18.60
N TRP A 269 20.31 10.06 -18.55
CA TRP A 269 21.04 9.72 -17.32
C TRP A 269 22.50 9.40 -17.65
N GLY A 270 23.34 9.28 -16.61
CA GLY A 270 24.74 8.88 -16.76
C GLY A 270 25.36 8.38 -15.46
N TRP A 271 26.52 7.74 -15.57
CA TRP A 271 27.27 7.19 -14.44
C TRP A 271 28.18 8.24 -13.81
N ALA A 272 28.17 8.30 -12.48
CA ALA A 272 29.27 8.88 -11.72
C ALA A 272 30.38 7.85 -11.50
N ASP A 273 30.01 6.61 -11.18
CA ASP A 273 30.92 5.46 -11.09
C ASP A 273 30.17 4.19 -11.49
N HIS A 274 30.48 3.65 -12.67
CA HIS A 274 29.88 2.42 -13.17
C HIS A 274 30.33 1.18 -12.38
N ASN A 275 31.54 1.17 -11.83
CA ASN A 275 32.05 0.00 -11.09
C ASN A 275 31.30 -0.22 -9.77
N ALA A 276 30.75 0.86 -9.21
CA ALA A 276 29.95 0.87 -7.98
C ALA A 276 28.45 1.09 -8.25
N TYR A 277 28.02 1.10 -9.52
CA TYR A 277 26.63 1.32 -9.94
C TYR A 277 26.01 2.60 -9.37
N LEU A 278 26.76 3.72 -9.40
CA LEU A 278 26.32 5.02 -8.92
C LEU A 278 26.02 5.97 -10.10
N LEU A 279 24.80 6.50 -10.15
CA LEU A 279 24.38 7.48 -11.15
C LEU A 279 24.85 8.90 -10.77
N GLU A 280 25.01 9.76 -11.77
CA GLU A 280 25.45 11.16 -11.62
C GLU A 280 24.26 12.09 -11.29
N PRO A 281 24.18 12.66 -10.06
CA PRO A 281 23.11 13.56 -9.67
C PRO A 281 23.35 15.02 -10.09
N ALA A 282 24.56 15.50 -10.33
CA ALA A 282 24.80 16.94 -10.48
C ALA A 282 24.50 17.47 -11.89
N ASN A 283 24.56 16.61 -12.91
CA ASN A 283 24.39 17.03 -14.30
C ASN A 283 22.91 17.32 -14.61
N ASP A 284 22.61 18.56 -15.01
CA ASP A 284 21.26 19.03 -15.33
C ASP A 284 20.73 18.51 -16.67
N ALA A 285 21.61 17.95 -17.51
CA ALA A 285 21.21 17.18 -18.67
C ALA A 285 20.59 15.83 -18.29
N TYR A 286 20.81 15.31 -17.06
CA TYR A 286 20.33 14.01 -16.60
C TYR A 286 19.06 14.13 -15.76
N THR A 287 17.93 13.83 -16.40
CA THR A 287 16.59 13.93 -15.81
C THR A 287 16.16 12.66 -15.09
N TYR A 288 16.70 11.49 -15.43
CA TYR A 288 16.52 10.26 -14.66
C TYR A 288 17.68 10.06 -13.69
N TYR A 289 17.38 9.73 -12.44
CA TYR A 289 18.38 9.51 -11.40
C TYR A 289 17.92 8.46 -10.38
N VAL A 290 18.83 7.57 -10.02
CA VAL A 290 18.67 6.60 -8.93
C VAL A 290 19.74 6.85 -7.89
N GLY A 291 19.34 6.98 -6.62
CA GLY A 291 20.24 7.11 -5.48
C GLY A 291 19.80 8.16 -4.47
N ASN A 292 20.72 8.56 -3.61
CA ASN A 292 20.48 9.44 -2.46
C ASN A 292 21.21 10.79 -2.53
N GLY A 293 21.79 11.12 -3.69
CA GLY A 293 22.55 12.35 -3.95
C GLY A 293 24.07 12.23 -3.74
N ALA A 294 24.59 11.11 -3.23
CA ALA A 294 26.02 10.90 -3.09
C ALA A 294 26.60 10.00 -4.20
N THR A 295 27.84 10.28 -4.60
CA THR A 295 28.56 9.57 -5.67
C THR A 295 29.82 8.84 -5.18
N SER A 296 30.04 8.79 -3.87
CA SER A 296 31.22 8.16 -3.26
C SER A 296 30.92 7.51 -1.92
N SER A 297 31.72 6.52 -1.53
CA SER A 297 31.72 5.90 -0.20
C SER A 297 32.24 6.90 0.84
N ASN A 298 31.33 7.69 1.41
CA ASN A 298 31.63 8.68 2.45
C ASN A 298 30.66 8.52 3.65
N SER A 299 30.88 9.23 4.76
CA SER A 299 30.04 9.12 5.95
C SER A 299 28.58 9.58 5.75
N TYR A 300 28.30 10.48 4.80
CA TYR A 300 26.91 10.77 4.42
C TYR A 300 26.25 9.55 3.78
N MET A 301 26.96 8.87 2.87
CA MET A 301 26.51 7.62 2.29
C MET A 301 26.32 6.54 3.35
N ALA A 302 27.22 6.45 4.33
CA ALA A 302 27.09 5.53 5.46
C ALA A 302 25.76 5.69 6.21
N ASP A 303 25.37 6.94 6.48
CA ASP A 303 24.18 7.27 7.25
C ASP A 303 22.88 7.14 6.44
N ASN A 304 22.95 7.27 5.11
CA ASN A 304 21.75 7.45 4.26
C ASN A 304 21.61 6.50 3.07
N ALA A 305 22.47 5.50 2.91
CA ALA A 305 22.43 4.60 1.75
C ALA A 305 21.23 3.64 1.72
N SER A 306 20.52 3.45 2.85
CA SER A 306 19.23 2.76 2.88
C SER A 306 18.08 3.59 2.31
N TYR A 307 18.32 4.87 1.98
CA TYR A 307 17.33 5.84 1.53
C TYR A 307 17.55 6.25 0.06
N GLY A 308 17.74 5.26 -0.82
CA GLY A 308 17.81 5.46 -2.26
C GLY A 308 16.41 5.52 -2.88
N THR A 309 16.22 6.33 -3.92
CA THR A 309 14.98 6.34 -4.71
C THR A 309 15.28 6.45 -6.20
N ALA A 310 14.32 6.08 -7.04
CA ALA A 310 14.32 6.39 -8.46
C ALA A 310 13.51 7.65 -8.74
N ASN A 311 13.98 8.46 -9.69
CA ASN A 311 13.51 9.83 -9.87
C ASN A 311 13.47 10.25 -11.33
N VAL A 312 12.43 10.99 -11.72
CA VAL A 312 12.46 11.89 -12.88
C VAL A 312 12.36 13.32 -12.37
N ARG A 313 13.37 14.13 -12.67
CA ARG A 313 13.54 15.50 -12.17
C ARG A 313 13.74 16.45 -13.34
N ASN A 314 12.88 17.47 -13.43
CA ASN A 314 13.06 18.52 -14.42
C ASN A 314 14.02 19.56 -13.88
N LEU A 315 15.29 19.42 -14.29
CA LEU A 315 16.37 20.34 -13.91
C LEU A 315 16.49 21.53 -14.87
N GLY A 316 15.45 21.83 -15.65
CA GLY A 316 15.47 22.82 -16.74
C GLY A 316 15.57 22.18 -18.12
N ASN A 317 15.86 20.89 -18.20
CA ASN A 317 15.92 20.13 -19.46
C ASN A 317 14.55 19.57 -19.86
N MET A 318 13.63 20.45 -20.28
CA MET A 318 12.23 20.11 -20.54
C MET A 318 12.04 19.07 -21.66
N ALA A 319 12.93 19.08 -22.66
CA ALA A 319 12.90 18.14 -23.79
C ALA A 319 13.11 16.68 -23.34
N HIS A 320 13.75 16.48 -22.19
CA HIS A 320 14.12 15.18 -21.65
C HIS A 320 13.45 14.89 -20.31
N ALA A 321 12.44 15.67 -19.89
CA ALA A 321 11.75 15.51 -18.60
C ALA A 321 10.46 14.66 -18.67
N ASN A 322 10.18 14.04 -19.82
CA ASN A 322 9.01 13.23 -20.06
C ASN A 322 9.46 11.86 -20.60
N GLY A 323 8.71 10.80 -20.29
CA GLY A 323 9.06 9.45 -20.74
C GLY A 323 8.59 8.37 -19.79
N LYS A 324 9.27 7.22 -19.78
CA LYS A 324 8.99 6.11 -18.86
C LYS A 324 10.28 5.42 -18.42
N VAL A 325 10.23 4.84 -17.23
CA VAL A 325 11.25 3.93 -16.70
C VAL A 325 10.56 2.61 -16.39
N SER A 326 11.05 1.51 -16.94
CA SER A 326 10.37 0.22 -16.82
C SER A 326 11.29 -0.98 -16.92
N GLN A 327 10.82 -2.10 -16.38
CA GLN A 327 11.47 -3.40 -16.43
C GLN A 327 10.53 -4.45 -17.05
N LYS A 328 11.09 -5.45 -17.73
CA LYS A 328 10.35 -6.63 -18.19
C LYS A 328 10.45 -7.74 -17.16
N VAL A 329 9.32 -8.18 -16.66
CA VAL A 329 9.19 -9.21 -15.61
C VAL A 329 8.45 -10.41 -16.17
N LYS A 330 9.09 -11.58 -16.13
CA LYS A 330 8.49 -12.83 -16.62
C LYS A 330 7.61 -13.45 -15.53
N ALA A 331 6.32 -13.59 -15.80
CA ALA A 331 5.39 -14.26 -14.88
C ALA A 331 5.73 -15.75 -14.72
N ILE A 332 5.29 -16.35 -13.62
CA ILE A 332 5.44 -17.81 -13.42
C ILE A 332 4.17 -18.52 -13.91
N LYS A 333 3.01 -18.08 -13.43
CA LYS A 333 1.70 -18.67 -13.76
C LYS A 333 0.76 -17.60 -14.31
N LYS A 334 -0.23 -18.02 -15.10
CA LYS A 334 -1.41 -17.22 -15.43
C LYS A 334 -2.19 -16.87 -14.15
N GLY A 335 -2.92 -15.77 -14.21
CA GLY A 335 -3.76 -15.29 -13.12
C GLY A 335 -3.51 -13.83 -12.78
N TRP A 336 -4.02 -13.41 -11.63
CA TRP A 336 -3.93 -12.04 -11.18
C TRP A 336 -2.64 -11.76 -10.42
N TYR A 337 -2.04 -10.61 -10.72
CA TYR A 337 -0.89 -10.08 -10.01
C TYR A 337 -1.23 -8.70 -9.46
N ARG A 338 -0.83 -8.44 -8.21
CA ARG A 338 -0.84 -7.11 -7.59
C ARG A 338 0.55 -6.51 -7.74
N ILE A 339 0.61 -5.30 -8.28
CA ILE A 339 1.85 -4.50 -8.36
C ILE A 339 1.63 -3.26 -7.51
N SER A 340 2.60 -2.96 -6.65
CA SER A 340 2.59 -1.74 -5.85
C SER A 340 3.95 -1.05 -5.87
N CYS A 341 3.98 0.26 -5.63
CA CYS A 341 5.19 1.02 -5.32
C CYS A 341 4.84 2.23 -4.43
N ASN A 342 5.80 2.67 -3.61
CA ASN A 342 5.72 3.99 -2.99
C ASN A 342 6.12 5.03 -4.04
N GLY A 343 5.36 6.11 -4.19
CA GLY A 343 5.74 7.15 -5.13
C GLY A 343 4.75 8.30 -5.29
N PHE A 344 5.28 9.44 -5.70
CA PHE A 344 4.50 10.65 -5.94
C PHE A 344 4.95 11.40 -7.20
N TYR A 345 4.09 12.32 -7.64
CA TYR A 345 4.46 13.40 -8.54
C TYR A 345 4.23 14.77 -7.88
N ALA A 346 5.11 15.72 -8.18
CA ALA A 346 5.15 17.05 -7.59
C ALA A 346 5.26 18.10 -8.72
N PRO A 347 4.13 18.61 -9.24
CA PRO A 347 4.14 19.65 -10.26
C PRO A 347 4.60 20.97 -9.66
N ALA A 348 5.54 21.65 -10.33
CA ALA A 348 5.84 23.05 -10.05
C ALA A 348 4.65 23.95 -10.43
N THR A 349 4.63 25.18 -9.90
CA THR A 349 3.56 26.15 -10.17
C THR A 349 3.35 26.35 -11.68
N GLY A 350 2.12 26.11 -12.13
CA GLY A 350 1.73 26.23 -13.54
C GLY A 350 2.15 25.06 -14.43
N SER A 351 2.73 23.99 -13.87
CA SER A 351 2.94 22.72 -14.57
C SER A 351 1.71 21.81 -14.47
N ASN A 352 1.50 21.02 -15.52
CA ASN A 352 0.49 19.97 -15.57
C ASN A 352 1.10 18.58 -15.39
N LEU A 353 2.30 18.47 -14.80
CA LEU A 353 2.99 17.21 -14.54
C LEU A 353 2.01 16.17 -13.97
N THR A 354 2.06 14.98 -14.56
CA THR A 354 1.38 13.78 -14.06
C THR A 354 2.34 12.60 -14.19
N ALA A 355 2.26 11.67 -13.25
CA ALA A 355 2.96 10.40 -13.34
C ALA A 355 2.00 9.24 -13.08
N GLU A 356 2.28 8.09 -13.69
CA GLU A 356 1.45 6.90 -13.59
C GLU A 356 2.31 5.66 -13.29
N LEU A 357 1.93 4.88 -12.28
CA LEU A 357 2.32 3.47 -12.19
C LEU A 357 1.56 2.70 -13.26
N PHE A 358 2.27 1.94 -14.09
CA PHE A 358 1.65 1.15 -15.15
C PHE A 358 2.18 -0.28 -15.18
N VAL A 359 1.33 -1.17 -15.69
CA VAL A 359 1.68 -2.56 -16.01
C VAL A 359 1.01 -2.95 -17.32
N SER A 360 1.75 -3.59 -18.21
CA SER A 360 1.23 -4.06 -19.50
C SER A 360 1.78 -5.44 -19.82
N VAL A 361 0.91 -6.41 -20.09
CA VAL A 361 1.33 -7.75 -20.56
C VAL A 361 1.68 -7.65 -22.03
N VAL A 362 2.94 -7.94 -22.36
CA VAL A 362 3.50 -7.78 -23.70
C VAL A 362 2.70 -8.60 -24.71
N GLY A 363 2.20 -7.94 -25.76
CA GLY A 363 1.43 -8.59 -26.83
C GLY A 363 -0.05 -8.82 -26.53
N ILE A 364 -0.53 -8.48 -25.32
CA ILE A 364 -1.94 -8.61 -24.93
C ILE A 364 -2.60 -7.24 -24.96
N THR A 365 -3.80 -7.14 -25.52
CA THR A 365 -4.54 -5.87 -25.67
C THR A 365 -5.74 -5.73 -24.72
N ASP A 366 -6.07 -6.79 -23.98
CA ASP A 366 -7.18 -6.76 -23.04
C ASP A 366 -6.89 -5.75 -21.90
N ALA A 367 -7.90 -4.97 -21.50
CA ALA A 367 -7.70 -3.82 -20.62
C ALA A 367 -7.27 -4.23 -19.20
N ASN A 368 -7.71 -5.39 -18.70
CA ASN A 368 -7.26 -5.96 -17.42
C ASN A 368 -5.81 -6.47 -17.47
N SER A 369 -5.22 -6.63 -18.65
CA SER A 369 -3.80 -6.93 -18.84
C SER A 369 -2.96 -5.67 -19.11
N ASN A 370 -3.59 -4.50 -19.18
CA ASN A 370 -2.95 -3.21 -19.48
C ASN A 370 -3.52 -2.13 -18.55
N VAL A 371 -3.03 -2.12 -17.32
CA VAL A 371 -3.58 -1.32 -16.22
C VAL A 371 -2.63 -0.22 -15.80
N LYS A 372 -3.19 0.85 -15.22
CA LYS A 372 -2.42 1.96 -14.70
C LYS A 372 -3.19 2.72 -13.62
N THR A 373 -2.45 3.45 -12.78
CA THR A 373 -3.00 4.43 -11.84
C THR A 373 -2.10 5.65 -11.84
N THR A 374 -2.69 6.85 -11.73
CA THR A 374 -1.92 8.05 -11.41
C THR A 374 -1.24 7.87 -10.06
N LEU A 375 0.03 8.25 -9.96
CA LEU A 375 0.73 8.30 -8.69
C LEU A 375 0.08 9.32 -7.76
N ASN A 376 0.26 9.15 -6.47
CA ASN A 376 -0.18 10.14 -5.49
C ASN A 376 0.46 11.52 -5.75
N LYS A 377 -0.27 12.60 -5.48
CA LYS A 377 0.29 13.95 -5.58
C LYS A 377 1.09 14.25 -4.32
N PHE A 378 2.29 14.82 -4.46
CA PHE A 378 3.09 15.23 -3.31
C PHE A 378 2.34 16.23 -2.43
N GLY A 379 2.23 15.91 -1.14
CA GLY A 379 1.49 16.66 -0.13
C GLY A 379 2.23 17.85 0.45
N GLY A 380 3.51 18.03 0.12
CA GLY A 380 4.34 19.10 0.66
C GLY A 380 4.95 18.79 2.02
N ASP A 381 5.27 17.51 2.29
CA ASP A 381 5.86 17.08 3.58
C ASP A 381 7.24 17.69 3.85
N PHE A 382 7.91 18.17 2.80
CA PHE A 382 9.18 18.85 2.87
C PHE A 382 9.39 19.76 1.65
N GLU A 383 10.28 20.75 1.80
CA GLU A 383 10.70 21.63 0.72
C GLU A 383 11.96 21.10 -0.01
N TYR A 384 12.08 21.47 -1.28
CA TYR A 384 13.24 21.14 -2.11
C TYR A 384 13.48 22.20 -3.19
N THR A 385 14.73 22.31 -3.64
CA THR A 385 15.19 23.27 -4.64
C THR A 385 15.95 22.60 -5.79
N LEU A 386 16.13 23.31 -6.91
CA LEU A 386 16.95 22.83 -8.03
C LEU A 386 18.41 22.64 -7.63
N GLN A 387 18.91 23.51 -6.75
CA GLN A 387 20.28 23.43 -6.27
C GLN A 387 20.52 22.17 -5.45
N GLU A 388 19.55 21.78 -4.60
CA GLU A 388 19.64 20.52 -3.85
C GLU A 388 19.63 19.30 -4.77
N PHE A 389 18.82 19.29 -5.84
CA PHE A 389 18.89 18.17 -6.80
C PHE A 389 20.23 18.09 -7.53
N ARG A 390 20.87 19.23 -7.83
CA ARG A 390 22.15 19.29 -8.56
C ARG A 390 23.37 19.10 -7.64
N LYS A 391 23.16 18.94 -6.33
CA LYS A 391 24.24 18.82 -5.36
C LYS A 391 24.73 17.38 -5.25
N VAL A 392 26.05 17.20 -5.23
CA VAL A 392 26.69 15.97 -4.74
C VAL A 392 26.82 16.09 -3.23
N TYR A 393 26.21 15.17 -2.49
CA TYR A 393 26.21 15.16 -1.03
C TYR A 393 27.44 14.46 -0.47
N THR A 394 28.06 15.07 0.54
CA THR A 394 29.36 14.67 1.09
C THR A 394 29.33 14.61 2.62
N ASN A 395 30.47 14.33 3.25
CA ASN A 395 30.63 14.35 4.71
C ASN A 395 30.17 15.64 5.39
N ALA A 396 30.18 16.78 4.68
CA ALA A 396 29.71 18.05 5.21
C ALA A 396 28.19 18.10 5.43
N ASP A 397 27.45 17.14 4.87
CA ASP A 397 25.98 17.17 4.75
C ASP A 397 25.27 16.11 5.62
N ARG A 398 25.98 15.53 6.59
CA ARG A 398 25.45 14.46 7.46
C ARG A 398 24.34 14.91 8.42
N ALA A 399 24.27 16.21 8.71
CA ALA A 399 23.26 16.73 9.62
C ALA A 399 21.85 16.43 9.09
N ALA A 400 20.93 16.05 9.98
CA ALA A 400 19.61 15.54 9.59
C ALA A 400 18.79 16.54 8.75
N ASP A 401 19.01 17.84 8.94
CA ASP A 401 18.41 18.95 8.19
C ASP A 401 19.07 19.22 6.82
N LYS A 402 20.28 18.68 6.59
CA LYS A 402 21.08 18.88 5.37
C LYS A 402 21.03 17.73 4.38
N VAL A 403 20.22 16.70 4.65
CA VAL A 403 20.10 15.54 3.77
C VAL A 403 19.41 15.87 2.45
N SER A 404 19.67 15.08 1.42
CA SER A 404 19.10 15.33 0.09
C SER A 404 17.57 15.19 0.06
N PRO A 405 16.88 15.86 -0.88
CA PRO A 405 15.46 15.65 -1.13
C PRO A 405 15.10 14.16 -1.37
N TYR A 406 16.02 13.39 -1.96
CA TYR A 406 15.85 11.96 -2.20
C TYR A 406 15.72 11.18 -0.89
N VAL A 407 16.60 11.46 0.08
CA VAL A 407 16.56 10.86 1.42
C VAL A 407 15.28 11.27 2.16
N LYS A 408 14.88 12.54 2.06
CA LYS A 408 13.62 13.03 2.66
C LYS A 408 12.41 12.26 2.11
N ALA A 409 12.35 12.04 0.80
CA ALA A 409 11.28 11.25 0.17
C ALA A 409 11.26 9.80 0.67
N ALA A 410 12.41 9.11 0.67
CA ALA A 410 12.50 7.72 1.12
C ALA A 410 12.05 7.54 2.57
N LYS A 411 12.42 8.47 3.47
CA LYS A 411 11.96 8.45 4.87
C LYS A 411 10.44 8.57 4.98
N VAL A 412 9.81 9.37 4.14
CA VAL A 412 8.34 9.47 4.10
C VAL A 412 7.72 8.15 3.59
N PHE A 413 8.35 7.47 2.64
CA PHE A 413 7.91 6.14 2.18
C PHE A 413 8.02 5.05 3.25
N GLU A 414 8.99 5.13 4.16
CA GLU A 414 9.10 4.19 5.29
C GLU A 414 7.87 4.23 6.22
N HIS A 415 7.23 5.39 6.33
CA HIS A 415 5.99 5.58 7.09
C HIS A 415 4.73 5.10 6.35
N GLY A 416 4.89 4.38 5.23
CA GLY A 416 3.76 3.83 4.46
C GLY A 416 3.03 4.84 3.58
N MET A 417 3.52 6.08 3.50
CA MET A 417 2.90 7.12 2.68
C MET A 417 3.13 6.89 1.19
N TYR A 418 2.26 7.49 0.37
CA TYR A 418 2.35 7.48 -1.08
C TYR A 418 2.29 6.08 -1.71
N ASN A 419 1.53 5.14 -1.15
CA ASN A 419 1.34 3.82 -1.74
C ASN A 419 0.47 3.88 -3.01
N ASN A 420 0.93 3.26 -4.10
CA ASN A 420 0.21 3.15 -5.36
C ASN A 420 0.10 1.68 -5.74
N THR A 421 -1.11 1.22 -6.07
CA THR A 421 -1.36 -0.19 -6.37
C THR A 421 -2.23 -0.36 -7.63
N VAL A 422 -1.88 -1.35 -8.45
CA VAL A 422 -2.66 -1.83 -9.60
C VAL A 422 -2.77 -3.36 -9.59
N PHE A 423 -3.81 -3.88 -10.25
CA PHE A 423 -4.01 -5.32 -10.44
C PHE A 423 -4.05 -5.64 -11.92
N VAL A 424 -3.18 -6.54 -12.37
CA VAL A 424 -3.08 -6.98 -13.76
C VAL A 424 -3.42 -8.46 -13.85
N TYR A 425 -4.13 -8.84 -14.91
CA TYR A 425 -4.35 -10.24 -15.25
C TYR A 425 -3.35 -10.69 -16.31
N VAL A 426 -2.63 -11.77 -16.03
CA VAL A 426 -1.70 -12.43 -16.94
C VAL A 426 -2.41 -13.64 -17.57
N PRO A 427 -2.66 -13.66 -18.89
CA PRO A 427 -3.49 -14.70 -19.51
C PRO A 427 -2.84 -16.09 -19.59
N HIS A 428 -1.52 -16.17 -19.81
CA HIS A 428 -0.80 -17.43 -19.94
C HIS A 428 0.39 -17.52 -18.98
N ASP A 429 0.76 -18.75 -18.65
CA ASP A 429 1.99 -19.00 -17.90
C ASP A 429 3.17 -18.42 -18.68
N THR A 430 4.15 -17.87 -17.97
CA THR A 430 5.40 -17.33 -18.54
C THR A 430 5.29 -16.09 -19.44
N ASP A 431 4.08 -15.52 -19.59
CA ASP A 431 3.89 -14.22 -20.24
C ASP A 431 4.74 -13.12 -19.55
N VAL A 432 5.14 -12.11 -20.31
CA VAL A 432 6.02 -11.03 -19.83
C VAL A 432 5.19 -9.77 -19.54
N MET A 433 5.37 -9.21 -18.35
CA MET A 433 4.84 -7.92 -17.94
C MET A 433 5.90 -6.84 -18.14
N GLU A 434 5.54 -5.70 -18.73
CA GLU A 434 6.32 -4.46 -18.60
C GLU A 434 5.72 -3.67 -17.42
N ILE A 435 6.52 -3.48 -16.36
CA ILE A 435 6.15 -2.73 -15.16
C ILE A 435 6.97 -1.45 -15.06
N GLY A 436 6.39 -0.36 -14.57
CA GLY A 436 7.18 0.85 -14.32
C GLY A 436 6.38 2.12 -14.07
N VAL A 437 7.07 3.26 -14.16
CA VAL A 437 6.52 4.60 -14.01
C VAL A 437 6.60 5.35 -15.34
N ARG A 438 5.51 6.02 -15.72
CA ARG A 438 5.44 6.93 -16.87
C ARG A 438 5.22 8.35 -16.40
N VAL A 439 5.97 9.29 -16.95
CA VAL A 439 5.93 10.72 -16.62
C VAL A 439 5.52 11.51 -17.87
N ALA A 440 4.54 12.39 -17.71
CA ALA A 440 4.02 13.23 -18.77
C ALA A 440 3.74 14.65 -18.30
N ASN A 441 3.74 15.60 -19.23
CA ASN A 441 3.49 17.02 -19.01
C ASN A 441 4.43 17.70 -18.01
N SER A 442 5.64 17.17 -17.84
CA SER A 442 6.71 17.90 -17.17
C SER A 442 7.17 19.06 -18.06
N THR A 443 6.88 20.28 -17.64
CA THR A 443 7.07 21.49 -18.45
C THR A 443 7.76 22.62 -17.70
N LYS A 444 8.04 22.44 -16.41
CA LYS A 444 8.66 23.46 -15.57
C LYS A 444 9.85 22.87 -14.79
N PRO A 445 10.93 23.65 -14.59
CA PRO A 445 11.93 23.30 -13.60
C PRO A 445 11.26 23.06 -12.23
N LEU A 446 11.78 22.14 -11.43
CA LEU A 446 11.22 21.63 -10.15
C LEU A 446 10.07 20.62 -10.27
N ASP A 447 9.58 20.34 -11.47
CA ASP A 447 8.73 19.16 -11.67
C ASP A 447 9.50 17.90 -11.25
N TRP A 448 8.92 17.11 -10.36
CA TRP A 448 9.58 15.93 -9.81
C TRP A 448 8.62 14.75 -9.68
N THR A 449 9.07 13.58 -10.09
CA THR A 449 8.45 12.29 -9.80
C THR A 449 9.47 11.44 -9.07
N CYS A 450 9.07 10.86 -7.93
CA CYS A 450 9.92 10.05 -7.06
C CYS A 450 9.20 8.75 -6.72
N TRP A 451 9.90 7.62 -6.75
CA TRP A 451 9.33 6.33 -6.38
C TRP A 451 10.38 5.34 -5.87
N ASP A 452 9.91 4.34 -5.13
CA ASP A 452 10.69 3.25 -4.54
C ASP A 452 9.79 2.04 -4.19
N ASP A 453 10.39 0.95 -3.72
CA ASP A 453 9.76 -0.21 -3.09
C ASP A 453 8.69 -0.86 -4.00
N PHE A 454 9.09 -1.21 -5.22
CA PHE A 454 8.26 -2.04 -6.07
C PHE A 454 8.03 -3.40 -5.41
N SER A 455 6.77 -3.82 -5.38
CA SER A 455 6.38 -5.14 -4.92
C SER A 455 5.44 -5.81 -5.91
N LEU A 456 5.56 -7.14 -6.00
CA LEU A 456 4.73 -7.99 -6.84
C LEU A 456 4.18 -9.13 -5.99
N ALA A 457 2.88 -9.38 -6.11
CA ALA A 457 2.25 -10.53 -5.49
C ALA A 457 1.35 -11.29 -6.46
N TYR A 458 1.45 -12.62 -6.48
CA TYR A 458 0.57 -13.48 -7.27
C TYR A 458 -0.66 -13.87 -6.45
N CYS A 459 -1.83 -13.40 -6.89
CA CYS A 459 -3.11 -13.53 -6.19
C CYS A 459 -3.95 -14.74 -6.64
N GLY A 460 -3.43 -15.55 -7.56
CA GLY A 460 -4.14 -16.73 -8.06
C GLY A 460 -5.14 -16.40 -9.18
N THR A 461 -6.09 -17.30 -9.39
CA THR A 461 -7.06 -17.25 -10.50
C THR A 461 -8.51 -17.16 -10.04
N LEU A 462 -8.80 -17.42 -8.76
CA LEU A 462 -10.16 -17.30 -8.24
C LEU A 462 -10.59 -15.84 -8.27
N ASP A 463 -11.67 -15.58 -9.00
CA ASP A 463 -12.28 -14.26 -9.07
C ASP A 463 -13.68 -14.24 -8.43
N LEU A 464 -14.21 -13.05 -8.22
CA LEU A 464 -15.56 -12.74 -7.78
C LEU A 464 -16.06 -11.54 -8.58
N ILE A 465 -17.19 -11.67 -9.28
CA ILE A 465 -17.84 -10.55 -9.95
C ILE A 465 -19.00 -10.06 -9.10
N LEU A 466 -18.98 -8.78 -8.75
CA LEU A 466 -20.12 -8.04 -8.19
C LEU A 466 -20.51 -6.93 -9.16
N ASP A 467 -21.72 -7.00 -9.73
CA ASP A 467 -22.17 -6.06 -10.76
C ASP A 467 -23.54 -5.45 -10.44
N GLU A 468 -23.56 -4.11 -10.31
CA GLU A 468 -24.75 -3.33 -9.96
C GLU A 468 -25.90 -3.44 -10.98
N THR A 469 -25.66 -4.06 -12.15
CA THR A 469 -26.64 -4.21 -13.23
C THR A 469 -27.31 -5.59 -13.28
N GLN A 470 -26.81 -6.58 -12.53
CA GLN A 470 -27.38 -7.93 -12.47
C GLN A 470 -28.75 -7.91 -11.78
N ASN A 471 -29.68 -8.77 -12.20
CA ASN A 471 -31.10 -8.67 -11.81
C ASN A 471 -31.58 -9.73 -10.79
N ASN A 472 -30.70 -10.57 -10.26
CA ASN A 472 -31.04 -11.59 -9.26
C ASN A 472 -29.86 -11.87 -8.31
N SER A 473 -30.11 -12.61 -7.22
CA SER A 473 -29.06 -13.04 -6.28
C SER A 473 -28.31 -14.30 -6.72
N THR A 474 -28.84 -15.07 -7.69
CA THR A 474 -28.26 -16.33 -8.16
C THR A 474 -26.80 -16.18 -8.57
N TYR A 475 -26.45 -15.08 -9.25
CA TYR A 475 -25.06 -14.87 -9.66
C TYR A 475 -24.10 -14.65 -8.47
N ILE A 476 -24.57 -14.11 -7.34
CA ILE A 476 -23.76 -13.99 -6.11
C ILE A 476 -23.68 -15.35 -5.42
N LEU A 477 -24.81 -16.05 -5.31
CA LEU A 477 -24.92 -17.36 -4.65
C LEU A 477 -23.98 -18.41 -5.27
N GLU A 478 -23.90 -18.46 -6.60
CA GLU A 478 -23.03 -19.39 -7.32
C GLU A 478 -21.53 -19.12 -7.14
N GLN A 479 -21.17 -17.94 -6.64
CA GLN A 479 -19.77 -17.54 -6.40
C GLN A 479 -19.33 -17.71 -4.95
N VAL A 480 -20.22 -18.13 -4.04
CA VAL A 480 -19.88 -18.36 -2.62
C VAL A 480 -18.85 -19.48 -2.52
N LYS A 481 -17.68 -19.14 -1.98
CA LYS A 481 -16.54 -20.06 -1.78
C LYS A 481 -15.98 -19.83 -0.39
N PRO A 482 -16.54 -20.51 0.64
CA PRO A 482 -16.15 -20.28 2.02
C PRO A 482 -14.66 -20.54 2.25
N ASN A 483 -14.04 -19.68 3.06
CA ASN A 483 -12.64 -19.71 3.45
C ASN A 483 -11.65 -19.61 2.26
N ARG A 484 -12.08 -19.03 1.14
CA ARG A 484 -11.23 -18.83 -0.05
C ARG A 484 -11.09 -17.36 -0.40
N ALA A 485 -9.85 -16.96 -0.63
CA ALA A 485 -9.52 -15.63 -1.12
C ALA A 485 -9.75 -15.52 -2.63
N ALA A 486 -10.41 -14.45 -3.06
CA ALA A 486 -10.67 -14.14 -4.46
C ALA A 486 -10.24 -12.72 -4.84
N ILE A 487 -9.99 -12.52 -6.14
CA ILE A 487 -9.94 -11.19 -6.75
C ILE A 487 -11.37 -10.75 -7.08
N MET A 488 -11.83 -9.67 -6.48
CA MET A 488 -13.12 -9.10 -6.80
C MET A 488 -13.04 -8.05 -7.91
N VAL A 489 -13.81 -8.28 -8.98
CA VAL A 489 -14.16 -7.30 -9.99
C VAL A 489 -15.49 -6.67 -9.60
N LEU A 490 -15.43 -5.43 -9.10
CA LEU A 490 -16.57 -4.67 -8.61
C LEU A 490 -17.02 -3.64 -9.66
N LYS A 491 -18.16 -3.90 -10.29
CA LYS A 491 -18.89 -2.96 -11.13
C LYS A 491 -19.89 -2.17 -10.29
N ARG A 492 -19.42 -1.03 -9.79
CA ARG A 492 -20.22 -0.04 -9.05
C ARG A 492 -19.95 1.36 -9.58
N THR A 493 -21.00 2.08 -9.98
CA THR A 493 -20.86 3.48 -10.42
C THR A 493 -20.73 4.40 -9.21
N LEU A 494 -19.50 4.82 -8.90
CA LEU A 494 -19.20 5.77 -7.82
C LEU A 494 -18.74 7.10 -8.41
N GLN A 495 -19.11 8.21 -7.77
CA GLN A 495 -18.61 9.53 -8.10
C GLN A 495 -17.37 9.84 -7.25
N LYS A 496 -16.22 10.01 -7.93
CA LYS A 496 -14.97 10.45 -7.32
C LYS A 496 -15.15 11.77 -6.57
N ASN A 497 -14.52 11.87 -5.40
CA ASN A 497 -14.51 13.02 -4.50
C ASN A 497 -15.90 13.45 -3.98
N GLU A 498 -16.91 12.60 -4.08
CA GLU A 498 -18.26 12.82 -3.58
C GLU A 498 -18.70 11.63 -2.72
N TRP A 499 -19.62 11.85 -1.79
CA TRP A 499 -20.19 10.74 -1.00
C TRP A 499 -21.08 9.87 -1.88
N ASN A 500 -20.93 8.56 -1.74
CA ASN A 500 -21.71 7.52 -2.42
C ASN A 500 -22.24 6.52 -1.38
N SER A 501 -23.36 5.85 -1.65
CA SER A 501 -23.81 4.74 -0.81
C SER A 501 -23.24 3.41 -1.31
N ILE A 502 -22.88 2.54 -0.38
CA ILE A 502 -22.32 1.22 -0.67
C ILE A 502 -22.76 0.18 0.36
N VAL A 503 -23.04 -1.03 -0.14
CA VAL A 503 -23.23 -2.25 0.64
C VAL A 503 -22.63 -3.38 -0.18
N LEU A 504 -21.83 -4.24 0.44
CA LEU A 504 -21.16 -5.35 -0.22
C LEU A 504 -21.38 -6.65 0.54
N PRO A 505 -21.48 -7.81 -0.12
CA PRO A 505 -21.56 -9.11 0.52
C PRO A 505 -20.21 -9.63 1.05
N VAL A 506 -19.17 -8.79 1.00
CA VAL A 506 -17.80 -9.09 1.45
C VAL A 506 -17.32 -7.99 2.39
N SER A 507 -16.45 -8.33 3.32
CA SER A 507 -15.74 -7.35 4.15
C SER A 507 -14.51 -6.82 3.44
N LEU A 508 -14.12 -5.58 3.71
CA LEU A 508 -12.87 -4.98 3.22
C LEU A 508 -12.02 -4.44 4.35
N THR A 509 -10.71 -4.69 4.28
CA THR A 509 -9.73 -4.09 5.17
C THR A 509 -9.38 -2.66 4.78
N VAL A 510 -8.70 -1.93 5.66
CA VAL A 510 -8.15 -0.59 5.39
C VAL A 510 -7.28 -0.60 4.12
N GLY A 511 -6.32 -1.52 4.04
CA GLY A 511 -5.43 -1.64 2.88
C GLY A 511 -6.20 -1.93 1.58
N GLN A 512 -7.23 -2.77 1.62
CA GLN A 512 -8.08 -3.04 0.46
C GLN A 512 -8.89 -1.81 0.03
N LEU A 513 -9.45 -1.05 0.99
CA LEU A 513 -10.18 0.18 0.70
C LEU A 513 -9.27 1.23 0.06
N LYS A 514 -8.11 1.50 0.67
CA LYS A 514 -7.14 2.48 0.17
C LYS A 514 -6.62 2.09 -1.21
N ALA A 515 -6.24 0.83 -1.41
CA ALA A 515 -5.76 0.34 -2.71
C ALA A 515 -6.81 0.47 -3.83
N ALA A 516 -8.08 0.19 -3.53
CA ALA A 516 -9.16 0.19 -4.51
C ALA A 516 -9.72 1.60 -4.78
N PHE A 517 -9.90 2.40 -3.74
CA PHE A 517 -10.66 3.65 -3.77
C PHE A 517 -9.83 4.91 -3.52
N GLY A 518 -8.51 4.76 -3.27
CA GLY A 518 -7.53 5.83 -3.09
C GLY A 518 -7.08 5.99 -1.63
N GLU A 519 -5.85 6.46 -1.43
CA GLU A 519 -5.23 6.60 -0.10
C GLU A 519 -6.07 7.47 0.85
N ASP A 520 -6.65 8.56 0.31
CA ASP A 520 -7.51 9.50 1.03
C ASP A 520 -9.01 9.13 1.02
N VAL A 521 -9.36 7.87 0.73
CA VAL A 521 -10.76 7.41 0.77
C VAL A 521 -11.36 7.68 2.15
N LYS A 522 -12.63 8.11 2.18
CA LYS A 522 -13.38 8.24 3.44
C LYS A 522 -14.51 7.22 3.50
N LEU A 523 -14.75 6.68 4.68
CA LEU A 523 -15.83 5.74 4.97
C LEU A 523 -16.65 6.22 6.17
N SER A 524 -17.96 6.04 6.13
CA SER A 524 -18.86 6.42 7.23
C SER A 524 -20.02 5.43 7.36
N ALA A 525 -20.43 5.16 8.59
CA ALA A 525 -21.36 4.09 8.97
C ALA A 525 -22.46 4.62 9.91
N TYR A 526 -23.37 3.71 10.30
CA TYR A 526 -24.34 3.91 11.39
C TYR A 526 -25.19 5.19 11.32
N PRO A 527 -26.01 5.35 10.27
CA PRO A 527 -26.93 6.48 10.20
C PRO A 527 -27.92 6.43 11.36
N LYS A 528 -27.92 7.47 12.19
CA LYS A 528 -28.90 7.65 13.26
C LYS A 528 -29.40 9.10 13.29
N GLN A 529 -30.61 9.32 13.79
CA GLN A 529 -31.05 10.67 14.08
C GLN A 529 -30.21 11.24 15.23
N SER A 530 -29.83 12.50 15.11
CA SER A 530 -29.14 13.25 16.16
C SER A 530 -30.02 13.33 17.41
N THR A 531 -29.41 13.18 18.59
CA THR A 531 -30.10 13.40 19.87
C THR A 531 -30.42 14.88 20.11
N ASP A 532 -29.66 15.76 19.49
CA ASP A 532 -29.68 17.20 19.77
C ASP A 532 -30.52 17.96 18.72
N TYR A 533 -30.68 17.38 17.53
CA TYR A 533 -31.36 18.03 16.40
C TYR A 533 -32.32 17.09 15.68
N GLU A 534 -33.62 17.39 15.80
CA GLU A 534 -34.71 16.56 15.27
C GLU A 534 -34.67 16.33 13.75
N ARG A 535 -33.94 17.10 12.94
CA ARG A 535 -33.90 16.90 11.47
C ARG A 535 -32.54 16.48 10.95
N ARG A 536 -31.64 16.09 11.85
CA ARG A 536 -30.27 15.76 11.51
C ARG A 536 -30.06 14.25 11.56
N ILE A 537 -29.54 13.70 10.47
CA ILE A 537 -29.07 12.33 10.39
C ILE A 537 -27.55 12.35 10.42
N ASP A 538 -26.99 11.77 11.46
CA ASP A 538 -25.56 11.65 11.66
C ASP A 538 -25.06 10.29 11.18
N PHE A 539 -24.08 10.33 10.30
CA PHE A 539 -23.22 9.19 10.01
C PHE A 539 -21.92 9.33 10.80
N THR A 540 -21.43 8.22 11.35
CA THR A 540 -20.19 8.16 12.12
C THR A 540 -19.02 7.85 11.18
N LYS A 541 -17.96 8.65 11.18
CA LYS A 541 -16.73 8.32 10.44
C LYS A 541 -16.16 6.99 10.92
N VAL A 542 -15.73 6.17 9.96
CA VAL A 542 -14.91 4.99 10.24
C VAL A 542 -13.46 5.45 10.24
N ASP A 543 -12.71 5.05 11.26
CA ASP A 543 -11.29 5.31 11.34
C ASP A 543 -10.52 4.41 10.35
N LEU A 544 -9.73 5.03 9.48
CA LEU A 544 -8.91 4.36 8.48
C LEU A 544 -7.41 4.57 8.74
N ASP A 545 -7.06 5.23 9.85
CA ASP A 545 -5.69 5.38 10.33
C ASP A 545 -5.32 4.19 11.22
N GLN A 546 -5.55 2.99 10.68
CA GLN A 546 -5.34 1.68 11.33
C GLN A 546 -4.41 0.83 10.44
N GLU A 547 -3.96 -0.30 10.97
CA GLU A 547 -3.16 -1.28 10.22
C GLU A 547 -3.91 -1.77 8.96
N ASP A 548 -3.16 -2.10 7.89
CA ASP A 548 -3.72 -2.46 6.57
C ASP A 548 -4.66 -3.68 6.60
N ASP A 549 -4.51 -4.57 7.57
CA ASP A 549 -5.32 -5.78 7.76
C ASP A 549 -6.57 -5.56 8.62
N HIS A 550 -6.75 -4.37 9.20
CA HIS A 550 -7.93 -4.02 9.99
C HIS A 550 -9.18 -3.99 9.10
N VAL A 551 -10.23 -4.71 9.49
CA VAL A 551 -11.52 -4.72 8.76
C VAL A 551 -12.27 -3.40 9.02
N ALA A 552 -12.44 -2.59 7.98
CA ALA A 552 -13.09 -1.28 8.08
C ALA A 552 -14.51 -1.26 7.46
N LEU A 553 -14.75 -2.08 6.44
CA LEU A 553 -16.08 -2.30 5.87
C LEU A 553 -16.50 -3.73 6.17
N ASP A 554 -17.60 -3.91 6.91
CA ASP A 554 -18.16 -5.23 7.17
C ASP A 554 -19.09 -5.68 6.04
N ALA A 555 -19.02 -6.98 5.71
CA ALA A 555 -19.98 -7.61 4.83
C ALA A 555 -21.43 -7.36 5.28
N TYR A 556 -22.29 -7.12 4.30
CA TYR A 556 -23.72 -6.90 4.44
C TYR A 556 -24.12 -5.69 5.29
N LYS A 557 -23.16 -4.85 5.69
CA LYS A 557 -23.41 -3.57 6.34
C LYS A 557 -23.37 -2.42 5.33
N LEU A 558 -23.91 -1.32 5.81
CA LEU A 558 -24.48 -0.24 5.03
C LEU A 558 -23.67 1.02 5.31
N TYR A 559 -22.99 1.54 4.29
CA TYR A 559 -22.00 2.62 4.43
C TYR A 559 -22.21 3.75 3.43
N LEU A 560 -21.62 4.90 3.75
CA LEU A 560 -21.22 5.92 2.80
C LEU A 560 -19.71 5.83 2.54
N ILE A 561 -19.33 5.98 1.27
CA ILE A 561 -17.93 5.99 0.82
C ILE A 561 -17.65 7.21 -0.06
N LYS A 562 -16.50 7.85 0.13
CA LYS A 562 -16.01 8.96 -0.69
C LYS A 562 -14.67 8.55 -1.33
N PRO A 563 -14.69 7.95 -2.54
CA PRO A 563 -13.47 7.51 -3.21
C PRO A 563 -12.70 8.70 -3.78
N THR A 564 -11.38 8.60 -3.77
CA THR A 564 -10.43 9.59 -4.35
C THR A 564 -9.66 9.04 -5.55
N LYS A 565 -9.85 7.75 -5.87
CA LYS A 565 -9.27 7.06 -7.02
C LYS A 565 -10.34 6.65 -8.03
N ASP A 566 -9.96 6.63 -9.30
CA ASP A 566 -10.77 6.11 -10.38
C ASP A 566 -10.74 4.57 -10.43
N PRO A 567 -11.76 3.92 -11.02
CA PRO A 567 -11.75 2.47 -11.29
C PRO A 567 -10.47 1.98 -11.97
N THR A 568 -9.98 0.79 -11.56
CA THR A 568 -8.74 0.17 -12.08
C THR A 568 -8.74 0.04 -13.60
N VAL A 569 -9.89 -0.32 -14.18
CA VAL A 569 -10.11 -0.34 -15.63
C VAL A 569 -11.20 0.68 -15.94
N MET A 570 -10.81 1.74 -16.65
CA MET A 570 -11.72 2.85 -16.98
C MET A 570 -12.50 2.63 -18.28
N THR A 571 -11.81 2.15 -19.31
CA THR A 571 -12.38 1.90 -20.63
C THR A 571 -11.87 0.56 -21.13
N SER A 572 -12.72 -0.14 -21.89
CA SER A 572 -12.35 -1.37 -22.57
C SER A 572 -13.34 -1.62 -23.71
N LEU A 573 -12.85 -2.09 -24.85
CA LEU A 573 -13.69 -2.58 -25.94
C LEU A 573 -14.29 -3.96 -25.64
N LYS A 574 -13.64 -4.72 -24.75
CA LYS A 574 -14.08 -6.07 -24.34
C LYS A 574 -14.45 -6.11 -22.86
N PRO A 575 -15.56 -6.78 -22.49
CA PRO A 575 -15.88 -7.00 -21.09
C PRO A 575 -14.88 -7.96 -20.43
N TYR A 576 -14.64 -7.80 -19.13
CA TYR A 576 -14.05 -8.85 -18.32
C TYR A 576 -15.05 -10.00 -18.21
N SER A 577 -14.64 -11.24 -18.50
CA SER A 577 -15.53 -12.38 -18.48
C SER A 577 -15.06 -13.43 -17.49
N LYS A 578 -15.91 -13.73 -16.51
CA LYS A 578 -15.74 -14.89 -15.63
C LYS A 578 -16.18 -16.13 -16.38
N LEU A 579 -15.31 -17.14 -16.34
CA LEU A 579 -15.54 -18.40 -17.02
C LEU A 579 -16.18 -19.42 -16.07
N LYS A 580 -17.15 -20.18 -16.58
CA LYS A 580 -17.70 -21.38 -15.95
C LYS A 580 -17.58 -22.50 -16.98
N ASN A 581 -16.86 -23.58 -16.65
CA ASN A 581 -16.55 -24.67 -17.58
C ASN A 581 -15.93 -24.16 -18.90
N ASN A 582 -14.95 -23.26 -18.81
CA ASN A 582 -14.29 -22.59 -19.94
C ASN A 582 -15.19 -21.79 -20.88
N LYS A 583 -16.43 -21.51 -20.49
CA LYS A 583 -17.36 -20.65 -21.24
C LYS A 583 -17.66 -19.37 -20.45
N PRO A 584 -17.76 -18.20 -21.10
CA PRO A 584 -18.21 -16.98 -20.43
C PRO A 584 -19.55 -17.20 -19.74
N TRP A 585 -19.62 -16.90 -18.45
CA TRP A 585 -20.82 -17.02 -17.63
C TRP A 585 -21.31 -15.67 -17.12
N LEU A 586 -20.40 -14.83 -16.66
CA LEU A 586 -20.67 -13.45 -16.27
C LEU A 586 -19.70 -12.53 -16.98
N SER A 587 -20.20 -11.40 -17.48
CA SER A 587 -19.40 -10.41 -18.18
C SER A 587 -19.63 -9.03 -17.58
N VAL A 588 -18.55 -8.29 -17.38
CA VAL A 588 -18.54 -6.96 -16.75
C VAL A 588 -17.89 -5.97 -17.69
N ASN A 589 -18.65 -4.94 -18.06
CA ASN A 589 -18.12 -3.83 -18.85
C ASN A 589 -17.37 -2.83 -17.95
N ALA A 590 -16.30 -2.23 -18.48
CA ALA A 590 -15.66 -1.07 -17.86
C ALA A 590 -16.67 0.10 -17.68
N PRO A 591 -16.47 1.01 -16.72
CA PRO A 591 -15.42 0.98 -15.71
C PRO A 591 -15.74 0.01 -14.56
N TYR A 592 -14.71 -0.59 -13.94
CA TYR A 592 -14.82 -1.44 -12.73
C TYR A 592 -13.56 -1.37 -11.86
N TYR A 593 -13.74 -1.61 -10.56
CA TYR A 593 -12.65 -1.73 -9.58
C TYR A 593 -12.18 -3.17 -9.47
N VAL A 594 -10.90 -3.37 -9.16
CA VAL A 594 -10.32 -4.68 -8.83
C VAL A 594 -9.78 -4.65 -7.41
N ILE A 595 -10.14 -5.63 -6.60
CA ILE A 595 -9.83 -5.70 -5.17
C ILE A 595 -9.33 -7.10 -4.85
N ASN A 596 -8.17 -7.26 -4.23
CA ASN A 596 -7.61 -8.57 -3.94
C ASN A 596 -8.04 -9.13 -2.58
N ASN A 597 -7.90 -10.46 -2.45
CA ASN A 597 -7.98 -11.17 -1.19
C ASN A 597 -9.31 -10.95 -0.44
N VAL A 598 -10.42 -10.85 -1.17
CA VAL A 598 -11.75 -10.76 -0.55
C VAL A 598 -12.33 -12.16 -0.37
N THR A 599 -13.20 -12.30 0.63
CA THR A 599 -13.84 -13.57 0.96
C THR A 599 -15.36 -13.44 0.91
N LEU A 600 -16.00 -14.30 0.11
CA LEU A 600 -17.45 -14.44 0.05
C LEU A 600 -17.86 -15.77 0.71
N ASP A 601 -18.04 -15.73 2.03
CA ASP A 601 -18.29 -16.92 2.86
C ASP A 601 -19.76 -17.30 2.97
N LYS A 602 -20.63 -16.30 3.09
CA LYS A 602 -22.03 -16.49 3.48
C LYS A 602 -22.95 -16.16 2.34
N LYS A 603 -24.07 -16.88 2.27
CA LYS A 603 -25.14 -16.53 1.33
C LYS A 603 -25.83 -15.26 1.85
N PRO A 604 -26.34 -14.40 0.95
CA PRO A 604 -27.19 -13.28 1.36
C PRO A 604 -28.40 -13.70 2.18
N GLU A 605 -28.96 -14.88 1.89
CA GLU A 605 -30.13 -15.46 2.57
C GLU A 605 -29.90 -15.73 4.06
N ASP A 606 -28.64 -15.91 4.47
CA ASP A 606 -28.28 -16.17 5.86
C ASP A 606 -28.24 -14.88 6.71
N GLN A 607 -28.46 -13.70 6.10
CA GLN A 607 -28.31 -12.42 6.78
C GLN A 607 -29.61 -11.94 7.45
N PRO A 608 -29.55 -11.47 8.70
CA PRO A 608 -30.71 -10.85 9.36
C PRO A 608 -31.23 -9.65 8.56
N GLY A 609 -32.56 -9.57 8.41
CA GLY A 609 -33.21 -8.47 7.68
C GLY A 609 -33.07 -8.55 6.16
N TYR A 610 -32.48 -9.62 5.62
CA TYR A 610 -32.48 -9.89 4.19
C TYR A 610 -33.85 -10.41 3.74
N SER A 611 -34.40 -9.81 2.69
CA SER A 611 -35.56 -10.35 1.97
C SER A 611 -35.59 -9.82 0.54
N GLY A 612 -35.66 -10.74 -0.41
CA GLY A 612 -35.82 -10.46 -1.83
C GLY A 612 -34.74 -9.54 -2.40
N GLY A 613 -33.46 -9.78 -2.08
CA GLY A 613 -32.35 -8.96 -2.56
C GLY A 613 -32.07 -7.68 -1.78
N ILE A 614 -32.90 -7.36 -0.79
CA ILE A 614 -32.81 -6.15 0.01
C ILE A 614 -32.44 -6.47 1.46
N LEU A 615 -31.37 -5.86 1.95
CA LEU A 615 -30.95 -5.82 3.35
C LEU A 615 -31.63 -4.66 4.05
N ARG A 616 -32.17 -4.91 5.25
CA ARG A 616 -32.84 -3.90 6.07
C ARG A 616 -32.27 -3.94 7.47
N ASN A 617 -31.75 -2.81 7.93
CA ASN A 617 -31.42 -2.66 9.34
C ASN A 617 -32.69 -2.62 10.19
N ALA A 618 -32.54 -2.87 11.48
CA ALA A 618 -33.59 -2.60 12.46
C ALA A 618 -33.99 -1.12 12.36
N ALA A 619 -35.31 -0.85 12.38
CA ALA A 619 -35.79 0.52 12.37
C ALA A 619 -35.46 1.20 13.71
N SER A 620 -34.88 2.39 13.65
CA SER A 620 -34.65 3.23 14.82
C SER A 620 -35.80 4.23 15.00
N TRP A 621 -36.07 4.64 16.24
CA TRP A 621 -37.01 5.74 16.49
C TRP A 621 -36.55 7.02 15.76
N SER A 622 -37.52 7.81 15.30
CA SER A 622 -37.25 9.14 14.78
C SER A 622 -38.40 10.12 15.03
N THR A 623 -38.11 11.41 14.96
CA THR A 623 -39.11 12.48 14.98
C THR A 623 -39.83 12.70 13.63
N THR A 624 -39.57 11.87 12.62
CA THR A 624 -40.35 11.90 11.37
C THR A 624 -41.78 11.46 11.65
N ALA A 625 -42.73 11.82 10.78
CA ALA A 625 -44.16 11.54 10.99
C ALA A 625 -44.49 10.07 11.28
N ASP A 626 -43.71 9.12 10.76
CA ASP A 626 -43.87 7.69 11.00
C ASP A 626 -43.16 7.13 12.24
N GLY A 627 -42.45 7.98 12.98
CA GLY A 627 -41.76 7.60 14.20
C GLY A 627 -40.56 6.68 14.00
N LYS A 628 -40.19 6.34 12.76
CA LYS A 628 -39.15 5.36 12.43
C LYS A 628 -38.28 5.76 11.22
N LEU A 629 -36.99 5.45 11.32
CA LEU A 629 -36.03 5.47 10.21
C LEU A 629 -35.51 4.05 9.97
N GLN A 630 -35.49 3.63 8.71
CA GLN A 630 -34.92 2.34 8.34
C GLN A 630 -33.91 2.51 7.21
N PHE A 631 -32.68 2.03 7.44
CA PHE A 631 -31.66 1.99 6.42
C PHE A 631 -31.72 0.68 5.65
N CYS A 632 -31.73 0.79 4.31
CA CYS A 632 -31.94 -0.32 3.40
C CYS A 632 -30.86 -0.33 2.33
N GLY A 633 -30.50 -1.52 1.84
CA GLY A 633 -29.56 -1.67 0.73
C GLY A 633 -29.92 -2.82 -0.19
N SER A 634 -29.68 -2.63 -1.48
CA SER A 634 -29.91 -3.65 -2.51
C SER A 634 -28.60 -4.38 -2.83
N LEU A 635 -28.63 -5.70 -3.04
CA LEU A 635 -27.46 -6.48 -3.48
C LEU A 635 -27.41 -6.69 -4.99
N TYR A 636 -28.52 -6.48 -5.69
CA TYR A 636 -28.61 -6.54 -7.14
C TYR A 636 -29.66 -5.53 -7.64
N ARG A 637 -29.77 -5.35 -8.95
CA ARG A 637 -30.70 -4.42 -9.59
C ARG A 637 -32.14 -4.90 -9.45
N HIS A 638 -32.99 -4.01 -8.94
CA HIS A 638 -34.44 -4.14 -8.99
C HIS A 638 -35.00 -3.18 -10.03
N ALA A 639 -35.53 -3.72 -11.12
CA ALA A 639 -36.27 -2.94 -12.11
C ALA A 639 -37.64 -2.50 -11.60
N SER A 640 -38.24 -3.29 -10.70
CA SER A 640 -39.44 -2.92 -9.97
C SER A 640 -39.14 -1.82 -8.95
N ALA A 641 -40.13 -0.99 -8.66
CA ALA A 641 -40.01 0.12 -7.73
C ALA A 641 -40.00 -0.36 -6.27
N VAL A 642 -38.84 -0.81 -5.79
CA VAL A 642 -38.67 -1.36 -4.44
C VAL A 642 -38.22 -0.34 -3.40
N VAL A 643 -37.71 0.82 -3.84
CA VAL A 643 -37.49 1.96 -2.95
C VAL A 643 -38.86 2.62 -2.75
N PRO A 644 -39.42 2.64 -1.53
CA PRO A 644 -40.73 3.23 -1.29
C PRO A 644 -40.75 4.72 -1.61
N ALA A 645 -41.94 5.27 -1.89
CA ALA A 645 -42.13 6.71 -1.80
C ALA A 645 -41.69 7.23 -0.42
N PHE A 646 -41.34 8.51 -0.35
CA PHE A 646 -40.94 9.15 0.89
C PHE A 646 -39.68 8.51 1.49
N SER A 647 -38.70 8.26 0.63
CA SER A 647 -37.38 7.76 1.01
C SER A 647 -36.31 8.76 0.61
N TYR A 648 -35.17 8.71 1.29
CA TYR A 648 -33.96 9.41 0.87
C TYR A 648 -33.01 8.44 0.17
N ALA A 649 -32.75 8.68 -1.12
CA ALA A 649 -31.81 7.91 -1.91
C ALA A 649 -30.67 8.80 -2.42
N LEU A 650 -29.44 8.28 -2.38
CA LEU A 650 -28.26 9.03 -2.81
C LEU A 650 -27.97 8.75 -4.29
N GLY A 651 -27.85 9.80 -5.11
CA GLY A 651 -27.59 9.63 -6.53
C GLY A 651 -27.46 10.93 -7.32
N LYS A 652 -27.41 10.82 -8.65
CA LYS A 652 -27.56 11.97 -9.57
C LYS A 652 -29.03 12.09 -9.98
N SER A 653 -29.51 13.33 -10.06
CA SER A 653 -30.75 13.65 -10.75
C SER A 653 -30.60 14.96 -11.52
N SER A 654 -31.54 15.24 -12.42
CA SER A 654 -31.65 16.56 -13.04
C SER A 654 -31.86 17.66 -11.99
N ALA A 655 -32.62 17.36 -10.92
CA ALA A 655 -32.87 18.27 -9.80
C ALA A 655 -31.57 18.63 -9.04
N SER A 656 -30.59 17.74 -8.95
CA SER A 656 -29.27 18.05 -8.34
C SER A 656 -28.27 18.70 -9.30
N LYS A 657 -28.67 19.12 -10.51
CA LYS A 657 -27.73 19.52 -11.58
C LYS A 657 -26.63 18.46 -11.80
N HIS A 658 -27.03 17.18 -11.75
CA HIS A 658 -26.14 16.02 -11.88
C HIS A 658 -25.06 15.87 -10.78
N ARG A 659 -25.23 16.53 -9.61
CA ARG A 659 -24.41 16.29 -8.41
C ARG A 659 -24.90 15.07 -7.64
N TRP A 660 -24.00 14.41 -6.89
CA TRP A 660 -24.33 13.25 -6.05
C TRP A 660 -24.87 13.72 -4.70
N LEU A 661 -26.19 13.87 -4.58
CA LEU A 661 -26.87 14.42 -3.40
C LEU A 661 -27.94 13.44 -2.88
N TRP A 662 -28.43 13.67 -1.67
CA TRP A 662 -29.59 12.96 -1.13
C TRP A 662 -30.88 13.48 -1.78
N HIS A 663 -31.64 12.59 -2.42
CA HIS A 663 -32.92 12.89 -3.06
C HIS A 663 -34.06 12.34 -2.23
N TYR A 664 -35.03 13.18 -1.92
CA TYR A 664 -36.29 12.75 -1.34
C TYR A 664 -37.24 12.29 -2.44
N THR A 665 -37.68 11.03 -2.38
CA THR A 665 -38.51 10.42 -3.41
C THR A 665 -39.99 10.73 -3.16
N GLN A 666 -40.71 11.23 -4.18
CA GLN A 666 -42.16 11.43 -4.09
C GLN A 666 -42.96 10.19 -4.50
N SER A 667 -42.37 9.37 -5.37
CA SER A 667 -42.95 8.13 -5.86
C SER A 667 -41.97 6.98 -5.59
N PRO A 668 -42.45 5.73 -5.51
CA PRO A 668 -41.57 4.58 -5.45
C PRO A 668 -40.64 4.53 -6.66
N MET A 669 -39.40 4.05 -6.49
CA MET A 669 -38.43 4.02 -7.57
C MET A 669 -37.61 2.72 -7.63
N PRO A 670 -37.12 2.33 -8.82
CA PRO A 670 -36.18 1.22 -8.96
C PRO A 670 -34.80 1.55 -8.38
N VAL A 671 -33.98 0.53 -8.14
CA VAL A 671 -32.63 0.69 -7.60
C VAL A 671 -31.66 -0.30 -8.25
N LYS A 672 -30.41 0.14 -8.47
CA LYS A 672 -29.32 -0.74 -8.92
C LYS A 672 -28.65 -1.41 -7.73
N GLY A 673 -27.96 -2.53 -7.96
CA GLY A 673 -27.27 -3.27 -6.90
C GLY A 673 -26.21 -2.45 -6.16
N PHE A 674 -25.95 -2.87 -4.93
CA PHE A 674 -24.95 -2.30 -4.00
C PHE A 674 -25.19 -0.82 -3.68
N ARG A 675 -26.47 -0.41 -3.64
CA ARG A 675 -26.90 0.95 -3.30
C ARG A 675 -27.82 0.94 -2.10
N CYS A 676 -27.73 2.02 -1.34
CA CYS A 676 -28.49 2.19 -0.11
C CYS A 676 -29.42 3.40 -0.15
N TRP A 677 -30.46 3.34 0.67
CA TRP A 677 -31.43 4.41 0.90
C TRP A 677 -31.93 4.38 2.35
N ILE A 678 -32.60 5.47 2.76
CA ILE A 678 -33.24 5.61 4.06
C ILE A 678 -34.75 5.70 3.81
N ALA A 679 -35.50 4.72 4.29
CA ALA A 679 -36.97 4.78 4.30
C ALA A 679 -37.42 5.56 5.54
N THR A 680 -38.27 6.57 5.33
CA THR A 680 -38.90 7.35 6.40
C THR A 680 -40.41 7.09 6.50
N GLY A 681 -40.99 6.48 5.47
CA GLY A 681 -42.31 5.84 5.46
C GLY A 681 -43.51 6.75 5.20
N SER A 682 -43.38 8.09 5.29
CA SER A 682 -44.54 8.99 5.22
C SER A 682 -44.37 10.27 4.41
N ALA A 683 -45.46 10.66 3.75
CA ALA A 683 -45.63 11.89 2.99
C ALA A 683 -45.59 13.17 3.85
N THR A 684 -45.85 13.07 5.16
CA THR A 684 -46.00 14.21 6.08
C THR A 684 -44.67 14.82 6.55
N GLN A 685 -43.62 14.79 5.73
CA GLN A 685 -42.43 15.59 5.98
C GLN A 685 -42.61 17.02 5.48
N SER A 686 -43.03 17.93 6.36
CA SER A 686 -43.14 19.36 6.02
C SER A 686 -41.78 20.05 5.83
N LYS A 687 -40.68 19.43 6.29
CA LYS A 687 -39.31 19.96 6.26
C LYS A 687 -38.27 18.85 6.05
N ALA A 688 -37.22 19.13 5.28
CA ALA A 688 -36.19 18.17 4.89
C ALA A 688 -35.34 17.63 6.07
N LEU A 689 -35.01 16.34 6.03
CA LEU A 689 -33.86 15.80 6.76
C LEU A 689 -32.54 16.32 6.16
N LYS A 690 -31.59 16.63 7.05
CA LYS A 690 -30.22 17.01 6.70
C LYS A 690 -29.26 15.89 7.10
N PHE A 691 -28.26 15.63 6.27
CA PHE A 691 -27.34 14.51 6.45
C PHE A 691 -25.95 15.04 6.76
N PHE A 692 -25.27 14.44 7.74
CA PHE A 692 -23.99 14.91 8.21
C PHE A 692 -23.00 13.75 8.33
N VAL A 693 -21.74 14.03 8.01
CA VAL A 693 -20.57 13.22 8.39
C VAL A 693 -19.63 14.14 9.14
N ASP A 694 -19.25 13.80 10.37
CA ASP A 694 -18.35 14.60 11.23
C ASP A 694 -18.75 16.08 11.36
N ASN A 695 -20.05 16.36 11.51
CA ASN A 695 -20.62 17.71 11.55
C ASN A 695 -20.53 18.51 10.25
N GLU A 696 -20.06 17.93 9.14
CA GLU A 696 -20.16 18.53 7.81
C GLU A 696 -21.45 18.10 7.11
N GLU A 697 -22.26 19.06 6.67
CA GLU A 697 -23.52 18.81 5.95
C GLU A 697 -23.25 18.25 4.54
N ILE A 698 -23.81 17.08 4.24
CA ILE A 698 -23.93 16.54 2.88
C ILE A 698 -25.21 17.10 2.27
N GLY A 699 -25.08 17.73 1.10
CA GLY A 699 -26.22 18.37 0.44
C GLY A 699 -27.36 17.41 0.07
N ASN A 700 -28.58 17.95 0.03
CA ASN A 700 -29.80 17.26 -0.41
C ASN A 700 -30.56 18.10 -1.46
N THR A 701 -31.54 17.51 -2.14
CA THR A 701 -32.34 18.20 -3.18
C THR A 701 -33.76 18.56 -2.75
N PHE A 702 -34.04 18.60 -1.45
CA PHE A 702 -35.39 18.93 -0.98
C PHE A 702 -35.68 20.41 -1.26
N ASN A 703 -36.52 20.68 -2.27
CA ASN A 703 -36.91 21.98 -2.83
C ASN A 703 -35.77 22.92 -3.27
N THR A 704 -35.27 22.72 -4.49
CA THR A 704 -34.46 23.73 -5.21
C THR A 704 -35.16 24.22 -6.47
N THR A 705 -36.12 25.13 -6.33
CA THR A 705 -36.32 26.17 -7.35
C THR A 705 -35.37 27.31 -7.05
N GLY A 706 -34.39 27.52 -7.93
CA GLY A 706 -33.73 28.82 -8.17
C GLY A 706 -33.00 29.49 -7.00
N ILE A 707 -31.66 29.56 -7.13
CA ILE A 707 -30.74 30.35 -6.28
C ILE A 707 -30.65 29.80 -4.84
N ALA A 708 -29.43 29.66 -4.32
CA ALA A 708 -29.25 29.45 -2.89
C ALA A 708 -29.96 30.61 -2.18
N THR A 709 -31.14 30.35 -1.64
CA THR A 709 -31.92 31.34 -0.90
C THR A 709 -30.99 31.88 0.16
N THR A 710 -30.61 33.14 -0.01
CA THR A 710 -30.25 34.02 1.08
C THR A 710 -31.22 33.72 2.21
N ALA A 711 -30.75 33.05 3.25
CA ALA A 711 -31.51 32.93 4.47
C ALA A 711 -31.70 34.37 4.96
N SER A 712 -32.89 34.91 4.77
CA SER A 712 -33.38 35.99 5.62
C SER A 712 -34.02 35.29 6.80
N GLU A 713 -33.32 35.20 7.92
CA GLU A 713 -33.98 34.87 9.18
C GLU A 713 -34.89 36.04 9.55
N GLY A 714 -36.15 35.74 9.86
CA GLY A 714 -36.94 36.62 10.71
C GLY A 714 -36.30 36.63 12.09
N ASN A 715 -36.27 37.82 12.72
CA ASN A 715 -35.67 38.09 14.03
C ASN A 715 -35.61 36.88 14.99
N GLY A 716 -34.39 36.42 15.32
CA GLY A 716 -34.14 35.70 16.58
C GLY A 716 -34.03 34.17 16.55
N ASP A 717 -33.95 33.52 15.39
CA ASP A 717 -33.76 32.06 15.35
C ASP A 717 -32.36 31.63 15.84
N LEU A 718 -32.30 30.54 16.60
CA LEU A 718 -31.05 29.92 17.07
C LEU A 718 -30.41 29.09 15.94
N PHE A 719 -29.10 29.24 15.75
CA PHE A 719 -28.33 28.36 14.88
C PHE A 719 -28.34 26.93 15.40
N ALA A 720 -28.46 25.99 14.48
CA ALA A 720 -28.41 24.57 14.77
C ALA A 720 -27.03 24.07 15.24
N VAL A 721 -25.97 24.89 15.29
CA VAL A 721 -24.69 24.61 15.94
C VAL A 721 -24.05 25.97 16.27
N PRO A 722 -23.42 26.17 17.45
CA PRO A 722 -22.57 27.33 17.67
C PRO A 722 -21.54 27.46 16.55
N CYS A 723 -21.53 28.60 15.87
CA CYS A 723 -20.66 28.79 14.71
C CYS A 723 -20.05 30.19 14.68
N ASN A 724 -18.91 30.28 14.02
CA ASN A 724 -18.25 31.55 13.80
C ASN A 724 -19.00 32.33 12.71
N ILE A 725 -19.34 33.57 13.01
CA ILE A 725 -19.93 34.53 12.07
C ILE A 725 -18.81 35.42 11.56
N TYR A 726 -18.66 35.48 10.24
CA TYR A 726 -17.70 36.35 9.57
C TYR A 726 -18.42 37.46 8.81
N ALA A 727 -17.81 38.63 8.71
CA ALA A 727 -18.21 39.66 7.77
C ALA A 727 -17.86 39.23 6.34
N ILE A 728 -18.43 39.90 5.34
CA ILE A 728 -18.19 39.57 3.93
C ILE A 728 -16.73 39.75 3.48
N ASP A 729 -15.95 40.55 4.22
CA ASP A 729 -14.50 40.72 4.04
C ASP A 729 -13.66 39.62 4.72
N GLY A 730 -14.31 38.63 5.34
CA GLY A 730 -13.67 37.49 6.00
C GLY A 730 -13.25 37.74 7.45
N LYS A 731 -13.50 38.92 8.02
CA LYS A 731 -13.21 39.16 9.45
C LYS A 731 -14.18 38.43 10.35
N LEU A 732 -13.66 37.79 11.39
CA LEU A 732 -14.50 37.17 12.42
C LEU A 732 -15.24 38.26 13.21
N VAL A 733 -16.56 38.21 13.20
CA VAL A 733 -17.44 39.18 13.88
C VAL A 733 -17.95 38.63 15.20
N ARG A 734 -18.23 37.32 15.26
CA ARG A 734 -18.63 36.67 16.51
C ARG A 734 -18.19 35.19 16.53
N PRO A 735 -17.38 34.76 17.49
CA PRO A 735 -17.03 33.35 17.66
C PRO A 735 -18.16 32.58 18.34
N ASN A 736 -18.32 31.28 18.00
CA ASN A 736 -19.25 30.35 18.66
C ASN A 736 -20.66 30.91 18.88
N ALA A 737 -21.17 31.69 17.94
CA ALA A 737 -22.49 32.30 18.04
C ALA A 737 -23.56 31.24 17.93
N THR A 738 -24.57 31.30 18.79
CA THR A 738 -25.79 30.49 18.72
C THR A 738 -26.96 31.23 18.09
N SER A 739 -26.83 32.52 17.81
CA SER A 739 -27.80 33.31 17.04
C SER A 739 -27.13 34.52 16.38
N THR A 740 -27.88 35.15 15.47
CA THR A 740 -27.57 36.46 14.90
C THR A 740 -27.97 37.64 15.78
N GLU A 741 -28.52 37.39 16.97
CA GLU A 741 -29.11 38.42 17.82
C GLU A 741 -28.08 39.47 18.25
N GLY A 742 -28.41 40.75 18.04
CA GLY A 742 -27.53 41.88 18.33
C GLY A 742 -26.50 42.19 17.24
N LEU A 743 -26.50 41.47 16.10
CA LEU A 743 -25.73 41.90 14.92
C LEU A 743 -26.47 42.97 14.12
N PRO A 744 -25.75 43.98 13.58
CA PRO A 744 -26.33 44.94 12.65
C PRO A 744 -26.90 44.28 11.39
N LYS A 745 -27.83 44.99 10.73
CA LYS A 745 -28.32 44.62 9.39
C LYS A 745 -27.14 44.59 8.42
N GLY A 746 -27.05 43.54 7.62
CA GLY A 746 -25.89 43.34 6.77
C GLY A 746 -25.75 41.93 6.23
N VAL A 747 -24.63 41.68 5.56
CA VAL A 747 -24.33 40.40 4.93
C VAL A 747 -23.18 39.73 5.66
N TYR A 748 -23.40 38.50 6.09
CA TYR A 748 -22.45 37.72 6.88
C TYR A 748 -22.21 36.35 6.23
N ILE A 749 -21.08 35.73 6.55
CA ILE A 749 -20.78 34.34 6.23
C ILE A 749 -20.89 33.52 7.50
N VAL A 750 -21.79 32.55 7.50
CA VAL A 750 -22.04 31.64 8.61
C VAL A 750 -22.04 30.22 8.05
N ASN A 751 -21.19 29.33 8.58
CA ASN A 751 -21.02 27.95 8.07
C ASN A 751 -20.85 27.88 6.54
N HIS A 752 -19.95 28.71 6.00
CA HIS A 752 -19.65 28.81 4.57
C HIS A 752 -20.84 29.23 3.68
N LYS A 753 -21.93 29.74 4.26
CA LYS A 753 -23.11 30.22 3.55
C LYS A 753 -23.29 31.73 3.79
N LYS A 754 -23.80 32.43 2.78
CA LYS A 754 -24.14 33.85 2.84
C LYS A 754 -25.48 34.03 3.57
N LEU A 755 -25.48 34.80 4.65
CA LEU A 755 -26.63 35.16 5.46
C LEU A 755 -26.92 36.67 5.30
N ILE A 756 -28.19 37.06 5.15
CA ILE A 756 -28.58 38.48 5.08
C ILE A 756 -29.50 38.80 6.25
N LEU A 757 -29.03 39.66 7.15
CA LEU A 757 -29.82 40.23 8.24
C LEU A 757 -30.51 41.50 7.75
N LYS A 758 -31.85 41.49 7.75
CA LYS A 758 -32.71 42.53 7.16
C LYS A 758 -33.19 43.59 8.15
#